data_AF-A0A5C5VL39-F1
#
_entry.id   AF-A0A5C5VL39-F1
#
_cell.length_a   1.000
_cell.length_b   1.000
_cell.length_c   1.000
_cell.angle_alpha   90.00
_cell.angle_beta   90.00
_cell.angle_gamma   90.00
#
_symmetry.space_group_name_H-M   'P 1'
#
loop_
_entity.id
_entity.type
_entity.pdbx_description
1 polymer ?
#
loop_
_entity_poly.entity_id
_entity_poly.type
_entity_poly.pdbx_seq_one_letter_code
_entity_poly.pdbx_strand_id
1 'polypeptide(L)'
;MSTFSHFSSSKNRKRKSKRNAHQRARLESLEARQLMAADLVDDLAGLSDEFDDSGALTEWSRLNETENWNADQLNLWDIDQTQDGRMVMQPHTVVWYQDWRGPMTYKDVTGDFVFTTQVHITDRDDIGGSDGDDIPGDGQFSLGGVMIRTPRDIVDPTTDWQPGSMADDGTNDGENYVFLSMGYGNGGNNFSLEVKTTRNSDSQLELTPIGSNTAELQIARIGNSVIALVRLPGEDWQVHRRYTRDDMPETLQVGLVTYTNWEKASDFDPFTHNSSVLVPGGITDPTPGEAFDPDLTAGFEYARYARPQLPTELEGVDLVNVATTQQLLSFLGDNAHATPDPTPEDPADLTEALAAITNQTMSASQGSLIVPLPASLADGTTLAYSATVIGGEEYQLDQQYDFYAEASYHQDWGGHDEKWIHGNGSDWFFLLPTGQLFEWNETFEASVELAQLDSAVYDDPTLLFDVAPTAMASVSGNELTVTPVAGFLGDIQLDIAIHLGSVADPVVASKSIVVTVANSAPVVDPIADQSMSRLVDEIFVPLAATDADGDPIAWNVAVVESLAYQIDQQFQLPLTADYHDNRAGQNERWLQGAAGQWLYLLPDGSLHQWDGSFATSPLLAQFDPSFYNDPALLTEAEALPVALSIVGDQLVINPADDYFGTFEVMVTATDGMEPVITQFAVEVTNTELSLDPIADLQIESDSLFQMEISAVSPLPAEQLVYSAQLVGSEAEQIDQQYDLQVAADFHLNFAGQNEKWLQAADGSWFYFLPSGDFYRWTGDFGSSEHLASFDTSYYDNPNLLADPQSLPVSVMMTGSTLSIDPAGFIGTFELEVSVFDGVNTQSQIVSVEVTEPQAAAEPLPVLMVIANQDFYYQEYADTRASLEAAGISVVVAAATMDIATPHSGSGEGPDGGLVQPDLTLFDASAVDYSTIVFVGGWGSSQYQYAYEGTYDHSAYNGSTALHDTTNLLINDFVAQDKYVTAICHGVSVLAYARVDGASPIAGHTVSAWGQTAPSAGGVTVSTRSQIEANGATMVDSSSVGDPSTATDDVVVDGRIITAENYDSAALFGTTIANLISEATYIDLVDDVLANWPA
;
A
#
# COMPACT_ATOMS: atom_id res chain seq x y z
N MET A 1 76.39 -25.28 -17.52
CA MET A 1 77.06 -26.19 -16.56
C MET A 1 75.99 -26.98 -15.84
N SER A 2 76.14 -28.31 -15.82
CA SER A 2 75.58 -29.29 -14.87
C SER A 2 75.42 -28.74 -13.43
N THR A 3 74.47 -29.12 -12.56
CA THR A 3 74.02 -30.48 -12.14
C THR A 3 72.89 -30.37 -11.09
N PHE A 4 71.86 -31.23 -11.16
CA PHE A 4 71.17 -32.07 -10.12
C PHE A 4 70.65 -31.44 -8.79
N SER A 5 69.57 -31.87 -8.13
CA SER A 5 68.88 -33.18 -8.05
C SER A 5 67.42 -33.11 -7.54
N HIS A 6 66.66 -34.16 -7.89
CA HIS A 6 65.32 -34.60 -7.44
C HIS A 6 64.93 -34.50 -5.95
N PHE A 7 63.63 -34.37 -5.65
CA PHE A 7 62.83 -35.41 -4.96
C PHE A 7 61.30 -35.16 -5.13
N SER A 8 60.55 -36.26 -5.29
CA SER A 8 59.09 -36.36 -5.49
C SER A 8 58.34 -36.51 -4.16
N SER A 9 57.14 -35.92 -4.01
CA SER A 9 55.86 -36.67 -3.87
C SER A 9 54.67 -35.77 -3.51
N SER A 10 53.48 -36.30 -3.80
CA SER A 10 52.16 -35.68 -3.95
C SER A 10 51.31 -35.46 -2.66
N LYS A 11 50.21 -34.70 -2.86
CA LYS A 11 48.92 -34.62 -2.10
C LYS A 11 48.94 -33.62 -0.93
N ASN A 12 48.04 -32.63 -0.84
CA ASN A 12 46.58 -32.77 -0.76
C ASN A 12 45.85 -31.42 -0.95
N ARG A 13 44.57 -31.53 -1.34
CA ARG A 13 43.62 -30.45 -1.72
C ARG A 13 42.60 -30.21 -0.58
N LYS A 14 41.91 -29.05 -0.64
CA LYS A 14 40.70 -28.55 0.10
C LYS A 14 41.00 -27.57 1.25
N ARG A 15 40.30 -26.45 1.48
CA ARG A 15 39.12 -25.76 0.87
C ARG A 15 38.94 -24.41 1.60
N LYS A 16 38.37 -23.38 0.93
CA LYS A 16 37.44 -22.29 1.39
C LYS A 16 37.71 -21.05 0.49
N SER A 17 36.81 -20.52 -0.35
CA SER A 17 35.41 -20.07 -0.20
C SER A 17 35.35 -18.53 -0.41
N LYS A 18 34.85 -18.13 -1.59
CA LYS A 18 34.11 -16.91 -1.95
C LYS A 18 34.65 -15.51 -1.55
N ARG A 19 34.92 -14.70 -2.58
CA ARG A 19 34.31 -13.36 -2.76
C ARG A 19 34.23 -13.05 -4.27
N ASN A 20 33.01 -13.11 -4.80
CA ASN A 20 32.64 -12.65 -6.14
C ASN A 20 32.44 -11.12 -6.10
N ALA A 21 33.00 -10.40 -7.07
CA ALA A 21 32.48 -9.13 -7.59
C ALA A 21 33.34 -8.67 -8.79
N HIS A 22 32.69 -8.48 -9.96
CA HIS A 22 33.19 -7.82 -11.19
C HIS A 22 34.25 -8.65 -11.96
N GLN A 23 34.17 -8.95 -13.26
CA GLN A 23 33.45 -8.39 -14.41
C GLN A 23 32.88 -9.54 -15.26
N ARG A 24 31.61 -9.42 -15.65
CA ARG A 24 31.04 -10.15 -16.79
C ARG A 24 31.49 -9.41 -18.06
N ALA A 25 32.50 -9.92 -18.75
CA ALA A 25 32.74 -9.54 -20.14
C ALA A 25 31.73 -10.34 -20.99
N ARG A 26 30.69 -9.66 -21.48
CA ARG A 26 29.78 -10.20 -22.49
C ARG A 26 30.59 -10.50 -23.74
N LEU A 27 30.62 -11.75 -24.18
CA LEU A 27 30.81 -12.04 -25.59
C LEU A 27 29.49 -11.64 -26.28
N GLU A 28 29.50 -10.52 -27.00
CA GLU A 28 28.41 -10.16 -27.92
C GLU A 28 28.74 -10.76 -29.29
N SER A 29 27.75 -11.44 -29.89
CA SER A 29 27.85 -12.10 -31.19
C SER A 29 27.95 -11.08 -32.33
N LEU A 30 28.49 -11.51 -33.48
CA LEU A 30 28.64 -10.69 -34.70
C LEU A 30 27.34 -9.97 -35.14
N GLU A 31 26.17 -10.55 -34.84
CA GLU A 31 24.87 -9.98 -35.19
C GLU A 31 24.57 -8.67 -34.44
N ALA A 32 25.03 -8.53 -33.19
CA ALA A 32 24.85 -7.29 -32.43
C ALA A 32 25.68 -6.12 -33.02
N ARG A 33 26.78 -6.42 -33.74
CA ARG A 33 27.63 -5.41 -34.40
C ARG A 33 27.07 -4.97 -35.75
N GLN A 34 26.32 -5.82 -36.44
CA GLN A 34 25.76 -5.51 -37.77
C GLN A 34 24.46 -4.72 -37.71
N LEU A 35 23.65 -4.88 -36.66
CA LEU A 35 22.38 -4.16 -36.49
C LEU A 35 22.52 -2.63 -36.30
N MET A 36 23.72 -2.12 -36.00
CA MET A 36 24.00 -0.68 -35.99
C MET A 36 24.37 -0.11 -37.36
N ALA A 37 24.69 -0.95 -38.36
CA ALA A 37 25.27 -0.50 -39.63
C ALA A 37 24.26 -0.31 -40.77
N ALA A 38 23.08 -0.90 -40.68
CA ALA A 38 22.13 -0.95 -41.80
C ALA A 38 21.22 0.29 -41.93
N ASP A 39 21.31 1.24 -41.02
CA ASP A 39 20.44 2.42 -40.98
C ASP A 39 21.23 3.66 -40.54
N LEU A 40 22.21 4.08 -41.35
CA LEU A 40 23.13 5.15 -40.97
C LEU A 40 23.07 6.32 -41.94
N VAL A 41 22.43 7.40 -41.47
CA VAL A 41 23.10 8.70 -41.55
C VAL A 41 24.52 8.48 -41.06
N ASP A 42 25.52 8.71 -41.91
CA ASP A 42 26.94 8.57 -41.54
C ASP A 42 27.24 9.46 -40.33
N ASP A 43 27.18 8.87 -39.13
CA ASP A 43 27.37 9.52 -37.85
C ASP A 43 28.83 9.99 -37.67
N LEU A 44 29.75 9.40 -38.42
CA LEU A 44 31.16 9.76 -38.41
C LEU A 44 31.47 10.97 -39.28
N ALA A 45 30.59 11.34 -40.23
CA ALA A 45 30.81 12.50 -41.09
C ALA A 45 31.05 13.78 -40.27
N GLY A 46 30.39 13.93 -39.12
CA GLY A 46 30.58 15.06 -38.20
C GLY A 46 31.91 15.08 -37.44
N LEU A 47 32.70 14.00 -37.48
CA LEU A 47 34.07 13.97 -36.97
C LEU A 47 35.10 14.48 -37.99
N SER A 48 34.69 14.67 -39.24
CA SER A 48 35.58 15.13 -40.31
C SER A 48 36.01 16.58 -40.12
N ASP A 49 37.23 16.89 -40.58
CA ASP A 49 37.85 18.21 -40.47
C ASP A 49 38.61 18.52 -41.76
N GLU A 50 38.33 19.66 -42.38
CA GLU A 50 38.99 20.14 -43.60
C GLU A 50 40.15 21.10 -43.29
N PHE A 51 40.47 21.29 -42.00
CA PHE A 51 41.59 22.08 -41.50
C PHE A 51 41.66 23.53 -42.00
N ASP A 52 40.50 24.14 -42.28
CA ASP A 52 40.33 25.54 -42.66
C ASP A 52 39.94 26.47 -41.50
N ASP A 53 39.80 25.93 -40.27
CA ASP A 53 39.57 26.68 -39.04
C ASP A 53 40.57 26.29 -37.94
N SER A 54 41.45 27.22 -37.58
CA SER A 54 42.39 27.07 -36.46
C SER A 54 41.74 26.69 -35.11
N GLY A 55 40.44 27.00 -34.91
CA GLY A 55 39.68 26.62 -33.72
C GLY A 55 39.44 25.11 -33.58
N ALA A 56 39.43 24.38 -34.69
CA ALA A 56 39.21 22.93 -34.73
C ALA A 56 40.31 22.15 -33.99
N LEU A 57 41.47 22.77 -33.74
CA LEU A 57 42.59 22.17 -32.99
C LEU A 57 42.16 21.63 -31.62
N THR A 58 41.15 22.25 -31.00
CA THR A 58 40.61 21.84 -29.69
C THR A 58 39.72 20.59 -29.72
N GLU A 59 39.32 20.13 -30.92
CA GLU A 59 38.52 18.92 -31.12
C GLU A 59 39.38 17.65 -31.27
N TRP A 60 40.71 17.81 -31.31
CA TRP A 60 41.67 16.74 -31.50
C TRP A 60 42.33 16.35 -30.18
N SER A 61 42.36 15.05 -29.89
CA SER A 61 43.04 14.52 -28.71
C SER A 61 44.52 14.28 -28.98
N ARG A 62 45.36 14.51 -27.96
CA ARG A 62 46.81 14.32 -28.01
C ARG A 62 47.22 13.15 -27.13
N LEU A 63 47.92 12.16 -27.72
CA LEU A 63 48.23 10.91 -27.03
C LEU A 63 49.12 11.09 -25.77
N ASN A 64 50.01 12.08 -25.75
CA ASN A 64 50.81 12.40 -24.56
C ASN A 64 49.98 12.97 -23.40
N GLU A 65 48.84 13.59 -23.69
CA GLU A 65 47.92 14.15 -22.71
C GLU A 65 46.96 13.08 -22.20
N THR A 66 46.34 12.30 -23.09
CA THR A 66 45.33 11.30 -22.72
C THR A 66 45.91 10.12 -21.93
N GLU A 67 47.18 9.79 -22.15
CA GLU A 67 47.91 8.77 -21.38
C GLU A 67 48.87 9.40 -20.34
N ASN A 68 48.76 10.70 -20.03
CA ASN A 68 49.51 11.41 -18.99
C ASN A 68 51.06 11.28 -19.05
N TRP A 69 51.64 11.07 -20.23
CA TRP A 69 53.10 11.09 -20.41
C TRP A 69 53.70 12.47 -20.21
N ASN A 70 52.92 13.53 -20.44
CA ASN A 70 53.34 14.91 -20.25
C ASN A 70 54.61 15.30 -21.03
N ALA A 71 54.92 14.58 -22.10
CA ALA A 71 56.01 14.85 -23.04
C ALA A 71 55.42 15.30 -24.38
N ASP A 72 55.39 16.60 -24.63
CA ASP A 72 54.93 17.13 -25.90
C ASP A 72 56.04 16.99 -26.96
N GLN A 73 55.96 15.91 -27.73
CA GLN A 73 56.99 15.52 -28.69
C GLN A 73 56.83 16.22 -30.06
N LEU A 74 55.88 17.16 -30.20
CA LEU A 74 55.79 18.04 -31.36
C LEU A 74 56.46 19.38 -31.07
N ASN A 75 57.34 19.81 -31.97
CA ASN A 75 57.89 21.15 -32.02
C ASN A 75 56.85 22.18 -32.52
N LEU A 76 56.00 21.75 -33.45
CA LEU A 76 54.91 22.55 -34.01
C LEU A 76 53.67 21.68 -34.18
N TRP A 77 52.55 22.23 -33.74
CA TRP A 77 51.23 21.68 -34.00
C TRP A 77 50.22 22.82 -34.15
N ASP A 78 49.75 23.02 -35.38
CA ASP A 78 48.74 24.04 -35.69
C ASP A 78 47.81 23.60 -36.81
N ILE A 79 46.70 24.33 -36.96
CA ILE A 79 45.75 24.24 -38.08
C ILE A 79 45.61 25.64 -38.66
N ASP A 80 45.72 25.76 -39.99
CA ASP A 80 45.52 27.01 -40.75
C ASP A 80 46.36 28.20 -40.23
N GLN A 81 47.60 27.94 -39.79
CA GLN A 81 48.52 28.97 -39.30
C GLN A 81 49.86 28.93 -40.01
N THR A 82 50.57 27.80 -39.97
CA THR A 82 51.88 27.68 -40.63
C THR A 82 51.74 27.33 -42.11
N GLN A 83 50.74 26.49 -42.45
CA GLN A 83 50.34 26.21 -43.82
C GLN A 83 48.82 26.38 -43.94
N ASP A 84 48.38 27.25 -44.86
CA ASP A 84 46.95 27.53 -45.11
C ASP A 84 46.20 26.22 -45.42
N GLY A 85 45.04 26.01 -44.77
CA GLY A 85 44.15 24.87 -44.99
C GLY A 85 44.73 23.50 -44.59
N ARG A 86 45.68 23.46 -43.65
CA ARG A 86 46.32 22.21 -43.22
C ARG A 86 46.50 22.12 -41.72
N MET A 87 46.42 20.91 -41.19
CA MET A 87 47.05 20.58 -39.91
C MET A 87 48.55 20.34 -40.16
N VAL A 88 49.41 21.08 -39.46
CA VAL A 88 50.87 20.92 -39.55
C VAL A 88 51.38 20.25 -38.28
N MET A 89 52.14 19.17 -38.42
CA MET A 89 52.83 18.49 -37.33
C MET A 89 54.33 18.41 -37.64
N GLN A 90 55.14 19.09 -36.84
CA GLN A 90 56.60 18.95 -36.87
C GLN A 90 57.08 18.25 -35.59
N PRO A 91 57.61 17.03 -35.66
CA PRO A 91 58.14 16.34 -34.48
C PRO A 91 59.52 16.88 -34.06
N HIS A 92 59.83 16.73 -32.76
CA HIS A 92 61.22 16.63 -32.30
C HIS A 92 61.79 15.25 -32.67
N THR A 93 63.01 14.91 -32.24
CA THR A 93 63.53 13.53 -32.41
C THR A 93 62.60 12.57 -31.67
N VAL A 94 61.89 11.71 -32.40
CA VAL A 94 60.89 10.81 -31.83
C VAL A 94 60.53 9.73 -32.83
N VAL A 95 60.21 8.51 -32.38
CA VAL A 95 59.85 7.38 -33.27
C VAL A 95 58.66 6.56 -32.79
N TRP A 96 58.02 5.89 -33.76
CA TRP A 96 57.06 4.82 -33.55
C TRP A 96 57.64 3.48 -34.02
N TYR A 97 58.06 2.64 -33.08
CA TYR A 97 58.58 1.30 -33.34
C TYR A 97 58.59 0.49 -32.05
N GLN A 98 58.06 -0.72 -32.07
CA GLN A 98 57.94 -1.56 -30.86
C GLN A 98 57.31 -0.79 -29.69
N ASP A 99 58.02 -0.71 -28.56
CA ASP A 99 57.62 0.05 -27.37
C ASP A 99 57.89 1.56 -27.46
N TRP A 100 58.66 2.02 -28.46
CA TRP A 100 58.86 3.44 -28.71
C TRP A 100 57.61 4.03 -29.34
N ARG A 101 57.05 5.01 -28.66
CA ARG A 101 55.82 5.69 -29.00
C ARG A 101 56.11 7.17 -29.26
N GLY A 102 55.60 7.67 -30.38
CA GLY A 102 55.69 9.08 -30.75
C GLY A 102 54.37 9.83 -30.63
N PRO A 103 54.30 11.06 -31.16
CA PRO A 103 53.08 11.85 -31.14
C PRO A 103 52.01 11.23 -32.06
N MET A 104 50.75 11.29 -31.62
CA MET A 104 49.56 10.98 -32.41
C MET A 104 48.46 11.98 -32.02
N THR A 105 47.78 12.53 -33.02
CA THR A 105 46.57 13.34 -32.88
C THR A 105 45.39 12.51 -33.37
N TYR A 106 44.33 12.37 -32.58
CA TYR A 106 43.28 11.39 -32.89
C TYR A 106 41.89 11.78 -32.38
N LYS A 107 40.90 11.04 -32.89
CA LYS A 107 39.53 10.95 -32.37
C LYS A 107 39.21 9.47 -32.07
N ASP A 108 38.40 9.21 -31.05
CA ASP A 108 37.90 7.87 -30.75
C ASP A 108 36.76 7.51 -31.70
N VAL A 109 36.83 6.34 -32.34
CA VAL A 109 35.83 5.87 -33.31
C VAL A 109 35.39 4.47 -32.94
N THR A 110 34.08 4.27 -32.78
CA THR A 110 33.46 2.99 -32.42
C THR A 110 32.86 2.32 -33.65
N GLY A 111 33.12 1.03 -33.84
CA GLY A 111 32.58 0.22 -34.93
C GLY A 111 33.39 0.33 -36.22
N ASP A 112 32.74 0.02 -37.36
CA ASP A 112 33.39 0.04 -38.67
C ASP A 112 33.55 1.47 -39.20
N PHE A 113 34.69 1.78 -39.81
CA PHE A 113 35.00 3.13 -40.29
C PHE A 113 35.95 3.13 -41.48
N VAL A 114 35.95 4.25 -42.21
CA VAL A 114 36.95 4.65 -43.18
C VAL A 114 37.52 6.00 -42.77
N PHE A 115 38.85 6.10 -42.66
CA PHE A 115 39.56 7.35 -42.41
C PHE A 115 40.43 7.70 -43.61
N THR A 116 40.29 8.91 -44.14
CA THR A 116 41.02 9.39 -45.33
C THR A 116 41.65 10.75 -45.11
N THR A 117 42.90 10.91 -45.52
CA THR A 117 43.65 12.17 -45.43
C THR A 117 44.57 12.32 -46.64
N GLN A 118 44.82 13.54 -47.07
CA GLN A 118 45.94 13.85 -47.97
C GLN A 118 47.12 14.36 -47.15
N VAL A 119 48.28 13.73 -47.34
CA VAL A 119 49.53 14.04 -46.64
C VAL A 119 50.48 14.75 -47.59
N HIS A 120 51.16 15.77 -47.08
CA HIS A 120 52.22 16.50 -47.76
C HIS A 120 53.45 16.58 -46.86
N ILE A 121 54.60 16.17 -47.37
CA ILE A 121 55.86 16.11 -46.62
C ILE A 121 56.85 17.11 -47.21
N THR A 122 57.51 17.88 -46.35
CA THR A 122 58.63 18.77 -46.73
C THR A 122 59.77 18.63 -45.73
N ASP A 123 60.96 19.04 -46.16
CA ASP A 123 62.15 19.12 -45.31
C ASP A 123 62.08 20.36 -44.39
N ARG A 124 62.69 20.28 -43.21
CA ARG A 124 62.77 21.38 -42.25
C ARG A 124 64.07 22.15 -42.47
N ASP A 125 64.03 23.07 -43.42
CA ASP A 125 65.14 23.96 -43.82
C ASP A 125 65.82 24.78 -42.67
N ASP A 126 65.25 24.80 -41.46
CA ASP A 126 65.75 25.57 -40.32
C ASP A 126 66.75 24.81 -39.43
N ILE A 127 66.82 23.48 -39.54
CA ILE A 127 67.65 22.59 -38.71
C ILE A 127 68.09 21.39 -39.57
N GLY A 128 69.34 21.42 -40.02
CA GLY A 128 69.85 20.46 -41.01
C GLY A 128 70.61 21.19 -42.11
N GLY A 129 71.15 20.44 -43.07
CA GLY A 129 71.88 21.03 -44.18
C GLY A 129 70.95 21.35 -45.33
N SER A 130 70.40 22.58 -45.42
CA SER A 130 69.52 23.01 -46.53
C SER A 130 70.01 22.48 -47.88
N ASP A 131 69.30 21.48 -48.39
CA ASP A 131 69.54 20.89 -49.68
C ASP A 131 68.53 21.43 -50.71
N GLY A 132 68.60 20.93 -51.94
CA GLY A 132 67.76 21.44 -53.02
C GLY A 132 66.57 20.57 -53.36
N ASP A 133 66.35 19.45 -52.66
CA ASP A 133 65.41 18.41 -53.07
C ASP A 133 64.15 18.30 -52.19
N ASP A 134 64.09 19.03 -51.08
CA ASP A 134 62.93 19.11 -50.16
C ASP A 134 62.53 17.74 -49.57
N ILE A 135 63.48 16.79 -49.56
CA ILE A 135 63.32 15.47 -48.95
C ILE A 135 63.89 15.54 -47.53
N PRO A 136 63.14 15.16 -46.47
CA PRO A 136 63.64 15.11 -45.09
C PRO A 136 64.55 13.89 -44.92
N GLY A 137 65.74 13.92 -45.53
CA GLY A 137 66.68 12.82 -45.65
C GLY A 137 67.89 12.89 -44.72
N ASP A 138 67.95 13.91 -43.86
CA ASP A 138 69.03 14.15 -42.89
C ASP A 138 68.96 13.15 -41.72
N GLY A 139 67.76 12.71 -41.33
CA GLY A 139 67.51 11.62 -40.37
C GLY A 139 66.89 10.37 -41.01
N GLN A 140 67.18 9.17 -40.49
CA GLN A 140 66.44 7.97 -40.90
C GLN A 140 65.01 8.02 -40.36
N PHE A 141 64.07 7.61 -41.21
CA PHE A 141 62.65 7.46 -40.90
C PHE A 141 61.97 8.76 -40.46
N SER A 142 61.80 9.67 -41.41
CA SER A 142 61.08 10.94 -41.31
C SER A 142 59.77 10.86 -42.06
N LEU A 143 58.72 10.43 -41.36
CA LEU A 143 57.45 10.00 -41.96
C LEU A 143 56.24 10.61 -41.25
N GLY A 144 55.19 10.94 -42.01
CA GLY A 144 53.89 11.38 -41.52
C GLY A 144 52.74 10.65 -42.21
N GLY A 145 51.62 10.42 -41.52
CA GLY A 145 50.50 9.69 -42.12
C GLY A 145 49.36 9.39 -41.18
N VAL A 146 48.68 8.29 -41.45
CA VAL A 146 47.45 7.85 -40.78
C VAL A 146 47.74 6.63 -39.91
N MET A 147 47.20 6.60 -38.69
CA MET A 147 47.31 5.48 -37.75
C MET A 147 45.95 5.15 -37.13
N ILE A 148 45.69 3.85 -36.97
CA ILE A 148 44.68 3.32 -36.04
C ILE A 148 45.39 2.61 -34.90
N ARG A 149 44.97 2.86 -33.66
CA ARG A 149 45.61 2.33 -32.46
C ARG A 149 44.57 1.87 -31.44
N THR A 150 44.85 0.74 -30.80
CA THR A 150 44.08 0.27 -29.64
C THR A 150 44.36 1.21 -28.45
N PRO A 151 43.33 1.81 -27.82
CA PRO A 151 43.52 2.59 -26.59
C PRO A 151 44.19 1.75 -25.50
N ARG A 152 45.08 2.37 -24.71
CA ARG A 152 45.68 1.73 -23.53
C ARG A 152 45.19 2.42 -22.26
N ASP A 153 44.88 1.62 -21.25
CA ASP A 153 44.46 2.09 -19.92
C ASP A 153 45.68 2.58 -19.10
N ILE A 154 46.35 3.63 -19.58
CA ILE A 154 47.50 4.26 -18.89
C ILE A 154 47.04 5.56 -18.26
N VAL A 155 46.99 5.61 -16.93
CA VAL A 155 46.67 6.83 -16.18
C VAL A 155 47.93 7.43 -15.57
N ASP A 156 48.85 6.61 -15.08
CA ASP A 156 50.20 7.01 -14.66
C ASP A 156 51.23 6.13 -15.36
N PRO A 157 51.93 6.65 -16.38
CA PRO A 157 52.94 5.88 -17.11
C PRO A 157 54.02 5.28 -16.21
N THR A 158 54.32 5.87 -15.05
CA THR A 158 55.37 5.36 -14.15
C THR A 158 55.00 4.04 -13.48
N THR A 159 53.72 3.71 -13.39
CA THR A 159 53.21 2.48 -12.77
C THR A 159 52.48 1.57 -13.75
N ASP A 160 51.75 2.16 -14.69
CA ASP A 160 50.79 1.44 -15.53
C ASP A 160 51.44 0.98 -16.84
N TRP A 161 52.41 1.73 -17.37
CA TRP A 161 53.10 1.33 -18.59
C TRP A 161 54.03 0.15 -18.33
N GLN A 162 53.93 -0.85 -19.20
CA GLN A 162 54.87 -1.95 -19.32
C GLN A 162 55.24 -2.13 -20.81
N PRO A 163 56.45 -2.63 -21.10
CA PRO A 163 56.80 -3.13 -22.42
C PRO A 163 55.86 -4.25 -22.86
N GLY A 164 55.54 -4.33 -24.15
CA GLY A 164 54.73 -5.40 -24.71
C GLY A 164 55.41 -6.76 -24.65
N SER A 165 54.62 -7.84 -24.77
CA SER A 165 55.14 -9.22 -24.76
C SER A 165 56.02 -9.57 -25.97
N MET A 166 56.00 -8.73 -27.03
CA MET A 166 56.70 -8.96 -28.30
C MET A 166 56.28 -10.29 -28.97
N ALA A 167 55.06 -10.76 -28.69
CA ALA A 167 54.55 -12.03 -29.17
C ALA A 167 53.04 -12.00 -29.42
N ASP A 168 52.59 -12.91 -30.28
CA ASP A 168 51.17 -13.24 -30.40
C ASP A 168 50.79 -14.30 -29.35
N ASP A 169 50.65 -13.86 -28.10
CA ASP A 169 50.35 -14.72 -26.95
C ASP A 169 48.96 -14.47 -26.34
N GLY A 170 48.13 -13.67 -27.00
CA GLY A 170 46.77 -13.33 -26.59
C GLY A 170 46.68 -12.28 -25.47
N THR A 171 47.81 -11.72 -25.01
CA THR A 171 47.77 -10.47 -24.23
C THR A 171 47.48 -9.30 -25.16
N ASN A 172 47.06 -8.16 -24.62
CA ASN A 172 46.83 -6.93 -25.38
C ASN A 172 47.36 -5.71 -24.61
N ASP A 173 48.45 -5.93 -23.87
CA ASP A 173 49.02 -5.01 -22.89
C ASP A 173 50.12 -4.10 -23.45
N GLY A 174 50.66 -4.43 -24.63
CA GLY A 174 51.64 -3.62 -25.37
C GLY A 174 51.03 -2.64 -26.38
N GLU A 175 51.87 -2.09 -27.26
CA GLU A 175 51.41 -1.24 -28.37
C GLU A 175 50.73 -2.09 -29.46
N ASN A 176 49.53 -1.67 -29.89
CA ASN A 176 48.74 -2.36 -30.90
C ASN A 176 48.19 -1.34 -31.90
N TYR A 177 48.76 -1.31 -33.11
CA TYR A 177 48.38 -0.32 -34.13
C TYR A 177 48.60 -0.84 -35.56
N VAL A 178 47.97 -0.18 -36.52
CA VAL A 178 48.31 -0.23 -37.95
C VAL A 178 48.44 1.20 -38.44
N PHE A 179 49.50 1.51 -39.18
CA PHE A 179 49.60 2.79 -39.85
C PHE A 179 50.10 2.66 -41.28
N LEU A 180 49.77 3.67 -42.08
CA LEU A 180 50.34 3.95 -43.39
C LEU A 180 50.83 5.40 -43.38
N SER A 181 52.13 5.59 -43.57
CA SER A 181 52.79 6.89 -43.58
C SER A 181 53.64 7.08 -44.83
N MET A 182 54.00 8.34 -45.10
CA MET A 182 54.82 8.73 -46.23
C MET A 182 55.88 9.74 -45.82
N GLY A 183 56.97 9.83 -46.59
CA GLY A 183 58.11 10.69 -46.28
C GLY A 183 59.42 9.99 -46.63
N TYR A 184 60.45 10.13 -45.80
CA TYR A 184 61.73 9.47 -46.00
C TYR A 184 61.87 8.26 -45.07
N GLY A 185 62.12 7.09 -45.65
CA GLY A 185 62.36 5.86 -44.89
C GLY A 185 63.83 5.66 -44.53
N ASN A 186 64.43 4.58 -45.07
CA ASN A 186 65.82 4.17 -44.77
C ASN A 186 66.63 3.86 -46.05
N GLY A 187 66.36 4.55 -47.16
CA GLY A 187 67.08 4.26 -48.40
C GLY A 187 66.84 5.22 -49.58
N GLY A 188 67.96 5.65 -50.19
CA GLY A 188 68.05 6.12 -51.57
C GLY A 188 67.33 7.42 -51.92
N ASN A 189 67.55 8.52 -51.18
CA ASN A 189 67.20 9.92 -51.54
C ASN A 189 65.89 10.09 -52.35
N ASN A 190 64.83 9.41 -51.92
CA ASN A 190 63.51 9.41 -52.54
C ASN A 190 62.46 9.30 -51.43
N PHE A 191 61.26 9.80 -51.70
CA PHE A 191 60.10 9.55 -50.85
C PHE A 191 59.73 8.06 -50.86
N SER A 192 59.13 7.58 -49.77
CA SER A 192 58.65 6.21 -49.59
C SER A 192 57.39 6.20 -48.76
N LEU A 193 56.53 5.21 -48.99
CA LEU A 193 55.49 4.80 -48.06
C LEU A 193 56.08 3.83 -47.05
N GLU A 194 55.73 3.99 -45.78
CA GLU A 194 55.90 2.98 -44.75
C GLU A 194 54.54 2.48 -44.28
N VAL A 195 54.34 1.17 -44.37
CA VAL A 195 53.21 0.50 -43.72
C VAL A 195 53.73 -0.31 -42.56
N LYS A 196 53.10 -0.18 -41.39
CA LYS A 196 53.52 -0.86 -40.16
C LYS A 196 52.31 -1.43 -39.44
N THR A 197 52.36 -2.73 -39.15
CA THR A 197 51.44 -3.39 -38.23
C THR A 197 52.20 -3.78 -36.97
N THR A 198 51.64 -3.46 -35.81
CA THR A 198 52.23 -3.76 -34.51
C THR A 198 51.20 -4.47 -33.66
N ARG A 199 51.62 -5.60 -33.05
CA ARG A 199 50.82 -6.36 -32.10
C ARG A 199 51.65 -6.67 -30.85
N ASN A 200 51.17 -6.27 -29.68
CA ASN A 200 51.91 -6.32 -28.42
C ASN A 200 53.36 -5.83 -28.52
N SER A 201 53.54 -4.67 -29.15
CA SER A 201 54.84 -4.07 -29.43
C SER A 201 55.74 -4.85 -30.40
N ASP A 202 55.29 -5.94 -31.05
CA ASP A 202 56.01 -6.55 -32.16
C ASP A 202 55.66 -5.85 -33.49
N SER A 203 56.55 -4.95 -33.94
CA SER A 203 56.36 -4.16 -35.16
C SER A 203 56.90 -4.86 -36.41
N GLN A 204 56.03 -5.04 -37.41
CA GLN A 204 56.40 -5.49 -38.75
C GLN A 204 56.14 -4.36 -39.74
N LEU A 205 57.20 -3.89 -40.42
CA LEU A 205 57.14 -2.75 -41.34
C LEU A 205 57.61 -3.11 -42.74
N GLU A 206 57.10 -2.41 -43.74
CA GLU A 206 57.52 -2.53 -45.13
C GLU A 206 57.58 -1.16 -45.81
N LEU A 207 58.62 -0.95 -46.63
CA LEU A 207 58.85 0.30 -47.37
C LEU A 207 58.55 0.14 -48.85
N THR A 208 57.82 1.09 -49.43
CA THR A 208 57.56 1.17 -50.87
C THR A 208 58.00 2.54 -51.41
N PRO A 209 59.04 2.64 -52.25
CA PRO A 209 59.48 3.92 -52.82
C PRO A 209 58.38 4.59 -53.66
N ILE A 210 58.25 5.90 -53.52
CA ILE A 210 57.33 6.75 -54.29
C ILE A 210 58.05 7.99 -54.83
N GLY A 211 57.55 8.56 -55.93
CA GLY A 211 58.17 9.71 -56.60
C GLY A 211 57.56 11.07 -56.23
N SER A 212 56.78 11.14 -55.14
CA SER A 212 56.01 12.32 -54.77
C SER A 212 56.11 12.60 -53.28
N ASN A 213 56.10 13.88 -52.93
CA ASN A 213 55.99 14.37 -51.56
C ASN A 213 54.53 14.56 -51.10
N THR A 214 53.56 14.20 -51.95
CA THR A 214 52.13 14.17 -51.62
C THR A 214 51.52 12.81 -51.94
N ALA A 215 50.64 12.32 -51.07
CA ALA A 215 49.80 11.17 -51.32
C ALA A 215 48.49 11.26 -50.53
N GLU A 216 47.43 10.69 -51.07
CA GLU A 216 46.22 10.41 -50.30
C GLU A 216 46.30 9.01 -49.69
N LEU A 217 46.04 8.94 -48.40
CA LEU A 217 46.11 7.73 -47.61
C LEU A 217 44.72 7.45 -47.03
N GLN A 218 44.31 6.18 -47.08
CA GLN A 218 43.05 5.74 -46.49
C GLN A 218 43.27 4.47 -45.69
N ILE A 219 42.67 4.38 -44.51
CA ILE A 219 42.60 3.15 -43.71
C ILE A 219 41.15 2.85 -43.37
N ALA A 220 40.73 1.62 -43.61
CA ALA A 220 39.38 1.15 -43.31
C ALA A 220 39.43 0.00 -42.30
N ARG A 221 38.53 0.04 -41.32
CA ARG A 221 38.25 -1.03 -40.37
C ARG A 221 36.84 -1.57 -40.64
N ILE A 222 36.74 -2.86 -40.99
CA ILE A 222 35.47 -3.54 -41.28
C ILE A 222 35.49 -4.90 -40.58
N GLY A 223 34.68 -5.08 -39.54
CA GLY A 223 34.74 -6.23 -38.65
C GLY A 223 36.16 -6.42 -38.13
N ASN A 224 36.78 -7.57 -38.43
CA ASN A 224 38.17 -7.86 -38.07
C ASN A 224 39.20 -7.56 -39.17
N SER A 225 38.78 -6.97 -40.29
CA SER A 225 39.67 -6.57 -41.40
C SER A 225 40.18 -5.14 -41.24
N VAL A 226 41.46 -4.91 -41.50
CA VAL A 226 42.07 -3.58 -41.66
C VAL A 226 42.65 -3.48 -43.06
N ILE A 227 42.24 -2.48 -43.83
CA ILE A 227 42.63 -2.30 -45.24
C ILE A 227 43.25 -0.91 -45.39
N ALA A 228 44.50 -0.86 -45.84
CA ALA A 228 45.22 0.38 -46.12
C ALA A 228 45.29 0.61 -47.63
N LEU A 229 44.94 1.82 -48.08
CA LEU A 229 44.93 2.23 -49.48
C LEU A 229 45.76 3.51 -49.67
N VAL A 230 46.27 3.68 -50.88
CA VAL A 230 47.02 4.87 -51.29
C VAL A 230 46.59 5.33 -52.68
N ARG A 231 46.56 6.64 -52.90
CA ARG A 231 46.50 7.27 -54.21
C ARG A 231 47.59 8.31 -54.35
N LEU A 232 48.46 8.12 -55.35
CA LEU A 232 49.45 9.13 -55.72
C LEU A 232 48.81 10.18 -56.64
N PRO A 233 49.35 11.42 -56.69
CA PRO A 233 48.80 12.47 -57.53
C PRO A 233 48.66 12.06 -59.00
N GLY A 234 47.42 12.05 -59.51
CA GLY A 234 47.11 11.69 -60.90
C GLY A 234 47.02 10.18 -61.19
N GLU A 235 47.09 9.33 -60.17
CA GLU A 235 46.87 7.87 -60.27
C GLU A 235 45.50 7.45 -59.69
N ASP A 236 45.11 6.20 -59.92
CA ASP A 236 43.92 5.60 -59.30
C ASP A 236 44.24 5.09 -57.88
N TRP A 237 43.21 4.94 -57.04
CA TRP A 237 43.35 4.30 -55.72
C TRP A 237 43.87 2.86 -55.84
N GLN A 238 44.83 2.52 -54.98
CA GLN A 238 45.41 1.18 -54.89
C GLN A 238 45.26 0.64 -53.48
N VAL A 239 44.79 -0.61 -53.36
CA VAL A 239 44.85 -1.34 -52.08
C VAL A 239 46.29 -1.71 -51.78
N HIS A 240 46.86 -1.10 -50.75
CA HIS A 240 48.26 -1.25 -50.38
C HIS A 240 48.48 -2.50 -49.51
N ARG A 241 47.82 -2.59 -48.35
CA ARG A 241 47.95 -3.75 -47.43
C ARG A 241 46.60 -4.12 -46.81
N ARG A 242 46.51 -5.37 -46.35
CA ARG A 242 45.34 -5.93 -45.69
C ARG A 242 45.79 -6.76 -44.51
N TYR A 243 45.11 -6.62 -43.38
CA TYR A 243 45.43 -7.34 -42.15
C TYR A 243 44.16 -7.86 -41.50
N THR A 244 44.20 -9.08 -40.97
CA THR A 244 43.21 -9.53 -39.99
C THR A 244 43.73 -9.13 -38.60
N ARG A 245 42.92 -8.40 -37.84
CA ARG A 245 43.25 -7.84 -36.52
C ARG A 245 42.14 -8.17 -35.53
N ASP A 246 42.14 -9.40 -35.02
CA ASP A 246 41.17 -9.86 -34.02
C ASP A 246 41.44 -9.29 -32.61
N ASP A 247 42.63 -8.73 -32.40
CA ASP A 247 43.08 -8.10 -31.15
C ASP A 247 42.56 -6.67 -30.95
N MET A 248 42.10 -6.02 -32.01
CA MET A 248 41.63 -4.64 -31.96
C MET A 248 40.20 -4.57 -31.40
N PRO A 249 39.94 -3.80 -30.33
CA PRO A 249 38.61 -3.64 -29.75
C PRO A 249 37.69 -2.82 -30.66
N GLU A 250 36.42 -2.71 -30.25
CA GLU A 250 35.38 -2.00 -31.02
C GLU A 250 35.65 -0.49 -31.16
N THR A 251 36.18 0.14 -30.12
CA THR A 251 36.57 1.56 -30.15
C THR A 251 38.08 1.69 -30.35
N LEU A 252 38.50 2.41 -31.39
CA LEU A 252 39.90 2.66 -31.72
C LEU A 252 40.22 4.16 -31.72
N GLN A 253 41.49 4.48 -31.46
CA GLN A 253 42.05 5.81 -31.66
C GLN A 253 42.44 5.94 -33.13
N VAL A 254 41.81 6.86 -33.86
CA VAL A 254 41.98 7.00 -35.32
C VAL A 254 42.43 8.42 -35.64
N GLY A 255 43.58 8.57 -36.31
CA GLY A 255 44.05 9.90 -36.69
C GLY A 255 45.44 9.93 -37.31
N LEU A 256 46.19 10.98 -37.01
CA LEU A 256 47.39 11.40 -37.72
C LEU A 256 48.65 11.20 -36.86
N VAL A 257 49.73 10.78 -37.50
CA VAL A 257 51.01 10.43 -36.86
C VAL A 257 52.18 11.10 -37.59
N THR A 258 53.24 11.42 -36.84
CA THR A 258 54.51 11.89 -37.39
C THR A 258 55.68 11.45 -36.52
N TYR A 259 56.84 11.19 -37.12
CA TYR A 259 58.08 10.83 -36.43
C TYR A 259 59.31 11.04 -37.33
N THR A 260 60.50 11.13 -36.72
CA THR A 260 61.77 11.45 -37.40
C THR A 260 62.99 11.00 -36.58
N ASN A 261 64.12 10.82 -37.27
CA ASN A 261 65.46 10.67 -36.69
C ASN A 261 65.60 9.44 -35.77
N TRP A 262 65.35 8.26 -36.37
CA TRP A 262 65.48 6.96 -35.73
C TRP A 262 66.83 6.70 -35.10
N GLU A 263 67.93 7.07 -35.76
CA GLU A 263 69.28 6.79 -35.26
C GLU A 263 69.44 7.34 -33.85
N LYS A 264 69.07 8.61 -33.68
CA LYS A 264 69.15 9.29 -32.39
C LYS A 264 68.08 8.82 -31.40
N ALA A 265 66.84 8.63 -31.85
CA ALA A 265 65.75 8.23 -30.95
C ALA A 265 65.99 6.82 -30.35
N SER A 266 66.57 5.91 -31.14
CA SER A 266 66.82 4.52 -30.75
C SER A 266 67.93 4.34 -29.70
N ASP A 267 68.72 5.37 -29.44
CA ASP A 267 69.74 5.37 -28.38
C ASP A 267 69.14 5.45 -26.97
N PHE A 268 67.89 5.92 -26.85
CA PHE A 268 67.15 6.01 -25.59
C PHE A 268 66.32 4.75 -25.38
N ASP A 269 66.26 4.26 -24.14
CA ASP A 269 65.32 3.19 -23.80
C ASP A 269 63.86 3.67 -23.99
N PRO A 270 62.92 2.77 -24.31
CA PRO A 270 61.56 3.16 -24.67
C PRO A 270 60.86 4.03 -23.63
N PHE A 271 61.05 3.75 -22.33
CA PHE A 271 60.41 4.52 -21.28
C PHE A 271 60.95 5.96 -21.24
N THR A 272 62.27 6.12 -21.28
CA THR A 272 62.92 7.43 -21.30
C THR A 272 62.53 8.22 -22.55
N HIS A 273 62.47 7.58 -23.71
CA HIS A 273 62.00 8.19 -24.97
C HIS A 273 60.55 8.67 -24.85
N ASN A 274 59.62 7.79 -24.43
CA ASN A 274 58.18 8.08 -24.39
C ASN A 274 57.82 9.15 -23.35
N SER A 275 58.61 9.27 -22.28
CA SER A 275 58.38 10.22 -21.18
C SER A 275 59.12 11.55 -21.33
N SER A 276 59.81 11.78 -22.46
CA SER A 276 60.66 12.96 -22.64
C SER A 276 60.52 13.61 -24.02
N VAL A 277 60.86 14.89 -24.08
CA VAL A 277 61.06 15.62 -25.34
C VAL A 277 62.55 15.62 -25.67
N LEU A 278 62.93 14.91 -26.73
CA LEU A 278 64.33 14.69 -27.09
C LEU A 278 64.87 15.89 -27.87
N VAL A 279 65.49 16.81 -27.13
CA VAL A 279 66.16 18.02 -27.66
C VAL A 279 67.53 18.23 -27.03
N PRO A 280 68.46 18.93 -27.70
CA PRO A 280 69.77 19.23 -27.15
C PRO A 280 69.69 19.90 -25.76
N GLY A 281 70.27 19.25 -24.76
CA GLY A 281 70.32 19.75 -23.37
C GLY A 281 69.03 19.57 -22.56
N GLY A 282 67.96 18.98 -23.12
CA GLY A 282 66.71 18.69 -22.42
C GLY A 282 66.77 17.42 -21.55
N ILE A 283 67.63 16.47 -21.91
CA ILE A 283 67.78 15.18 -21.23
C ILE A 283 69.25 14.75 -21.15
N THR A 284 69.56 13.78 -20.28
CA THR A 284 70.87 13.13 -20.27
C THR A 284 71.00 12.27 -21.52
N ASP A 285 71.75 12.77 -22.49
CA ASP A 285 72.00 12.13 -23.77
C ASP A 285 72.97 10.93 -23.61
N PRO A 286 72.56 9.69 -23.93
CA PRO A 286 73.42 8.50 -23.88
C PRO A 286 74.52 8.53 -24.97
N THR A 287 74.31 9.27 -26.06
CA THR A 287 75.20 9.38 -27.22
C THR A 287 75.49 10.84 -27.61
N PRO A 288 76.15 11.66 -26.77
CA PRO A 288 76.35 13.10 -27.04
C PRO A 288 77.14 13.46 -28.31
N GLY A 289 77.75 12.47 -28.97
CA GLY A 289 78.46 12.65 -30.25
C GLY A 289 77.56 12.53 -31.48
N GLU A 290 76.31 12.12 -31.30
CA GLU A 290 75.29 12.01 -32.33
C GLU A 290 74.28 13.15 -32.17
N ALA A 291 73.96 13.85 -33.25
CA ALA A 291 73.12 15.03 -33.21
C ALA A 291 71.62 14.67 -33.13
N PHE A 292 70.83 15.61 -32.62
CA PHE A 292 69.37 15.56 -32.73
C PHE A 292 69.00 16.29 -34.03
N ASP A 293 68.65 15.52 -35.05
CA ASP A 293 68.39 15.99 -36.41
C ASP A 293 66.94 15.66 -36.84
N PRO A 294 65.91 16.17 -36.13
CA PRO A 294 64.55 16.06 -36.63
C PRO A 294 64.39 16.98 -37.84
N ASP A 295 64.02 16.47 -38.99
CA ASP A 295 64.02 17.19 -40.28
C ASP A 295 62.65 17.22 -40.96
N LEU A 296 61.61 16.69 -40.32
CA LEU A 296 60.30 16.53 -40.92
C LEU A 296 59.36 17.72 -40.69
N THR A 297 58.67 18.15 -41.75
CA THR A 297 57.39 18.86 -41.66
C THR A 297 56.30 18.06 -42.37
N ALA A 298 55.29 17.60 -41.62
CA ALA A 298 54.12 16.91 -42.16
C ALA A 298 52.90 17.84 -42.16
N GLY A 299 52.31 18.08 -43.33
CA GLY A 299 51.05 18.78 -43.52
C GLY A 299 49.95 17.81 -43.93
N PHE A 300 48.77 17.97 -43.36
CA PHE A 300 47.58 17.16 -43.67
C PHE A 300 46.48 18.10 -44.16
N GLU A 301 45.90 17.85 -45.35
CA GLU A 301 44.88 18.75 -45.93
C GLU A 301 43.49 18.54 -45.35
N TYR A 302 43.15 17.31 -44.95
CA TYR A 302 41.88 17.00 -44.32
C TYR A 302 41.98 15.70 -43.52
N ALA A 303 40.99 15.45 -42.68
CA ALA A 303 40.77 14.23 -41.95
C ALA A 303 39.29 13.86 -42.11
N ARG A 304 38.97 12.93 -43.01
CA ARG A 304 37.59 12.53 -43.31
C ARG A 304 37.27 11.17 -42.73
N TYR A 305 36.22 11.11 -41.94
CA TYR A 305 35.67 9.90 -41.34
C TYR A 305 34.35 9.55 -42.01
N ALA A 306 34.17 8.29 -42.35
CA ALA A 306 32.93 7.80 -42.94
C ALA A 306 32.63 6.36 -42.51
N ARG A 307 31.35 5.98 -42.58
CA ARG A 307 30.92 4.58 -42.42
C ARG A 307 31.11 3.82 -43.73
N PRO A 308 31.83 2.68 -43.75
CA PRO A 308 32.03 1.90 -44.97
C PRO A 308 30.69 1.34 -45.45
N GLN A 309 30.30 1.68 -46.68
CA GLN A 309 29.10 1.14 -47.33
C GLN A 309 29.43 -0.21 -47.97
N LEU A 310 29.52 -1.26 -47.14
CA LEU A 310 29.87 -2.61 -47.60
C LEU A 310 28.79 -3.11 -48.58
N PRO A 311 29.12 -3.43 -49.85
CA PRO A 311 28.17 -4.03 -50.77
C PRO A 311 27.68 -5.38 -50.26
N THR A 312 26.38 -5.66 -50.41
CA THR A 312 25.76 -6.90 -49.91
C THR A 312 26.47 -8.16 -50.43
N GLU A 313 27.03 -8.16 -51.64
CA GLU A 313 27.81 -9.30 -52.15
C GLU A 313 29.12 -9.59 -51.39
N LEU A 314 29.57 -8.67 -50.53
CA LEU A 314 30.75 -8.80 -49.68
C LEU A 314 30.40 -9.03 -48.20
N GLU A 315 29.13 -9.06 -47.83
CA GLU A 315 28.71 -9.43 -46.48
C GLU A 315 29.15 -10.86 -46.14
N GLY A 316 29.79 -11.03 -44.98
CA GLY A 316 30.34 -12.32 -44.55
C GLY A 316 31.56 -12.83 -45.34
N VAL A 317 32.02 -12.09 -46.38
CA VAL A 317 33.22 -12.45 -47.13
C VAL A 317 34.46 -12.02 -46.36
N ASP A 318 35.48 -12.89 -46.29
CA ASP A 318 36.81 -12.52 -45.79
C ASP A 318 37.45 -11.46 -46.71
N LEU A 319 37.41 -10.20 -46.27
CA LEU A 319 37.90 -9.06 -47.04
C LEU A 319 39.43 -9.03 -47.19
N VAL A 320 40.13 -9.76 -46.34
CA VAL A 320 41.60 -9.83 -46.34
C VAL A 320 42.05 -10.86 -47.38
N ASN A 321 41.51 -12.08 -47.31
CA ASN A 321 42.01 -13.23 -48.08
C ASN A 321 41.16 -13.59 -49.31
N VAL A 322 39.88 -13.22 -49.35
CA VAL A 322 38.94 -13.66 -50.40
C VAL A 322 38.53 -12.52 -51.34
N ALA A 323 38.20 -11.34 -50.81
CA ALA A 323 37.74 -10.22 -51.65
C ALA A 323 38.80 -9.75 -52.67
N THR A 324 38.40 -9.48 -53.90
CA THR A 324 39.31 -8.95 -54.92
C THR A 324 39.58 -7.45 -54.70
N THR A 325 40.72 -6.94 -55.19
CA THR A 325 41.02 -5.49 -55.11
C THR A 325 39.92 -4.64 -55.77
N GLN A 326 39.33 -5.10 -56.86
CA GLN A 326 38.25 -4.37 -57.54
C GLN A 326 36.99 -4.28 -56.68
N GLN A 327 36.65 -5.36 -55.97
CA GLN A 327 35.53 -5.36 -55.02
C GLN A 327 35.78 -4.44 -53.82
N LEU A 328 37.02 -4.37 -53.32
CA LEU A 328 37.33 -3.41 -52.25
C LEU A 328 37.23 -1.96 -52.74
N LEU A 329 37.72 -1.68 -53.95
CA LEU A 329 37.66 -0.34 -54.55
C LEU A 329 36.26 0.07 -55.04
N SER A 330 35.27 -0.83 -55.04
CA SER A 330 33.89 -0.44 -55.42
C SER A 330 33.19 0.38 -54.35
N PHE A 331 33.65 0.32 -53.10
CA PHE A 331 33.09 1.08 -51.98
C PHE A 331 34.15 1.80 -51.12
N LEU A 332 35.43 1.44 -51.26
CA LEU A 332 36.56 2.19 -50.70
C LEU A 332 37.18 3.15 -51.74
N GLY A 333 38.18 3.93 -51.33
CA GLY A 333 38.71 5.04 -52.12
C GLY A 333 37.74 6.21 -52.13
N ASP A 334 37.48 6.78 -53.31
CA ASP A 334 36.53 7.91 -53.45
C ASP A 334 35.09 7.51 -53.09
N ASN A 335 34.73 6.24 -53.28
CA ASN A 335 33.38 5.74 -52.99
C ASN A 335 33.06 5.75 -51.49
N ALA A 336 34.08 5.78 -50.62
CA ALA A 336 33.87 5.79 -49.17
C ALA A 336 33.23 7.10 -48.67
N HIS A 337 33.41 8.20 -49.41
CA HIS A 337 32.90 9.53 -49.08
C HIS A 337 31.89 10.04 -50.13
N ALA A 338 31.43 9.17 -51.03
CA ALA A 338 30.45 9.54 -52.04
C ALA A 338 29.08 9.66 -51.37
N THR A 339 28.44 10.82 -51.48
CA THR A 339 26.98 10.92 -51.23
C THR A 339 26.27 9.96 -52.19
N PRO A 340 25.34 9.11 -51.74
CA PRO A 340 24.68 8.13 -52.62
C PRO A 340 24.06 8.85 -53.83
N ASP A 341 24.60 8.63 -55.03
CA ASP A 341 24.03 9.17 -56.26
C ASP A 341 22.82 8.30 -56.66
N PRO A 342 21.65 8.87 -56.97
CA PRO A 342 20.42 8.11 -57.11
C PRO A 342 20.36 7.46 -58.49
N THR A 343 19.92 6.21 -58.55
CA THR A 343 19.43 5.58 -59.78
C THR A 343 18.09 4.90 -59.48
N PRO A 344 17.21 4.73 -60.48
CA PRO A 344 16.36 5.74 -61.11
C PRO A 344 14.85 5.52 -60.84
N GLU A 345 14.06 6.59 -60.97
CA GLU A 345 12.66 6.78 -60.50
C GLU A 345 12.57 6.88 -58.98
N ASP A 346 12.08 8.03 -58.49
CA ASP A 346 11.85 8.28 -57.06
C ASP A 346 11.17 7.05 -56.45
N PRO A 347 11.82 6.30 -55.56
CA PRO A 347 11.12 5.29 -54.79
C PRO A 347 9.99 6.03 -54.08
N ALA A 348 8.77 5.50 -54.21
CA ALA A 348 7.62 6.09 -53.55
C ALA A 348 7.97 6.34 -52.07
N ASP A 349 7.70 7.54 -51.54
CA ASP A 349 8.06 7.88 -50.16
C ASP A 349 7.24 7.01 -49.20
N LEU A 350 7.83 5.88 -48.79
CA LEU A 350 7.22 4.91 -47.88
C LEU A 350 7.46 5.27 -46.41
N THR A 351 8.08 6.41 -46.10
CA THR A 351 8.50 6.76 -44.73
C THR A 351 7.33 6.75 -43.76
N GLU A 352 6.21 7.39 -44.11
CA GLU A 352 5.00 7.38 -43.28
C GLU A 352 4.35 5.98 -43.21
N ALA A 353 4.39 5.22 -44.30
CA ALA A 353 3.80 3.89 -44.36
C ALA A 353 4.58 2.89 -43.50
N LEU A 354 5.91 2.95 -43.53
CA LEU A 354 6.79 2.16 -42.68
C LEU A 354 6.74 2.62 -41.22
N ALA A 355 6.62 3.93 -40.95
CA ALA A 355 6.46 4.44 -39.60
C ALA A 355 5.13 3.99 -38.95
N ALA A 356 4.06 3.84 -39.74
CA ALA A 356 2.77 3.36 -39.26
C ALA A 356 2.73 1.86 -38.91
N ILE A 357 3.65 1.07 -39.49
CA ILE A 357 3.79 -0.35 -39.17
C ILE A 357 4.67 -0.46 -37.92
N THR A 358 4.08 -0.61 -36.75
CA THR A 358 4.81 -0.67 -35.47
C THR A 358 4.58 -2.00 -34.76
N ASN A 359 5.48 -2.32 -33.83
CA ASN A 359 5.25 -3.39 -32.86
C ASN A 359 3.89 -3.20 -32.18
N GLN A 360 3.23 -4.31 -31.87
CA GLN A 360 1.93 -4.34 -31.23
C GLN A 360 1.97 -5.20 -29.97
N THR A 361 0.98 -5.00 -29.12
CA THR A 361 0.73 -5.85 -27.97
C THR A 361 -0.75 -6.23 -27.97
N MET A 362 -1.05 -7.49 -27.68
CA MET A 362 -2.42 -7.97 -27.46
C MET A 362 -2.48 -8.79 -26.18
N SER A 363 -3.65 -8.79 -25.53
CA SER A 363 -3.89 -9.74 -24.44
C SER A 363 -4.06 -11.15 -24.99
N ALA A 364 -3.62 -12.15 -24.23
CA ALA A 364 -3.81 -13.57 -24.52
C ALA A 364 -5.29 -13.94 -24.70
N SER A 365 -6.22 -13.23 -24.03
CA SER A 365 -7.66 -13.48 -24.11
C SER A 365 -8.32 -12.89 -25.37
N GLN A 366 -7.66 -11.94 -26.05
CA GLN A 366 -8.22 -11.16 -27.15
C GLN A 366 -8.50 -12.03 -28.40
N GLY A 367 -7.84 -13.19 -28.52
CA GLY A 367 -8.02 -14.17 -29.59
C GLY A 367 -7.40 -13.77 -30.93
N SER A 368 -7.75 -12.60 -31.47
CA SER A 368 -7.15 -12.05 -32.69
C SER A 368 -6.88 -10.55 -32.55
N LEU A 369 -5.72 -10.11 -33.04
CA LEU A 369 -5.36 -8.71 -33.18
C LEU A 369 -5.59 -8.25 -34.63
N ILE A 370 -6.30 -7.13 -34.81
CA ILE A 370 -6.51 -6.49 -36.10
C ILE A 370 -5.71 -5.19 -36.12
N VAL A 371 -4.75 -5.09 -37.03
CA VAL A 371 -3.86 -3.94 -37.20
C VAL A 371 -4.22 -3.23 -38.51
N PRO A 372 -4.72 -1.99 -38.46
CA PRO A 372 -4.95 -1.21 -39.67
C PRO A 372 -3.62 -0.74 -40.26
N LEU A 373 -3.45 -0.97 -41.56
CA LEU A 373 -2.31 -0.55 -42.36
C LEU A 373 -2.71 0.60 -43.29
N PRO A 374 -1.78 1.50 -43.66
CA PRO A 374 -2.07 2.60 -44.58
C PRO A 374 -2.57 2.12 -45.95
N ALA A 375 -3.74 2.58 -46.40
CA ALA A 375 -4.29 2.13 -47.69
C ALA A 375 -3.59 2.75 -48.92
N SER A 376 -2.95 3.91 -48.74
CA SER A 376 -2.25 4.63 -49.80
C SER A 376 -1.21 5.59 -49.23
N LEU A 377 -0.24 5.99 -50.04
CA LEU A 377 0.70 7.06 -49.74
C LEU A 377 0.04 8.44 -49.86
N ALA A 378 0.72 9.48 -49.36
CA ALA A 378 0.25 10.87 -49.38
C ALA A 378 -0.01 11.40 -50.80
N ASP A 379 0.64 10.82 -51.81
CA ASP A 379 0.44 11.13 -53.24
C ASP A 379 -0.76 10.38 -53.88
N GLY A 380 -1.43 9.51 -53.13
CA GLY A 380 -2.57 8.70 -53.59
C GLY A 380 -2.22 7.34 -54.18
N THR A 381 -0.93 6.94 -54.19
CA THR A 381 -0.49 5.61 -54.63
C THR A 381 -1.06 4.54 -53.70
N THR A 382 -1.81 3.58 -54.25
CA THR A 382 -2.43 2.50 -53.46
C THR A 382 -1.37 1.52 -52.94
N LEU A 383 -1.48 1.11 -51.68
CA LEU A 383 -0.61 0.12 -51.06
C LEU A 383 -1.35 -1.21 -50.91
N ALA A 384 -0.61 -2.29 -51.11
CA ALA A 384 -1.04 -3.63 -50.78
C ALA A 384 0.00 -4.30 -49.89
N TYR A 385 -0.45 -5.23 -49.04
CA TYR A 385 0.43 -5.86 -48.06
C TYR A 385 0.32 -7.38 -48.12
N SER A 386 1.43 -8.05 -47.83
CA SER A 386 1.46 -9.44 -47.42
C SER A 386 2.20 -9.54 -46.09
N ALA A 387 1.87 -10.55 -45.28
CA ALA A 387 2.49 -10.75 -43.97
C ALA A 387 2.81 -12.23 -43.79
N THR A 388 3.99 -12.50 -43.24
CA THR A 388 4.48 -13.85 -42.94
C THR A 388 4.89 -13.91 -41.47
N VAL A 389 4.45 -14.96 -40.77
CA VAL A 389 4.93 -15.24 -39.40
C VAL A 389 6.32 -15.85 -39.52
N ILE A 390 7.29 -15.23 -38.86
CA ILE A 390 8.61 -15.79 -38.65
C ILE A 390 8.47 -16.72 -37.45
N GLY A 391 8.33 -18.03 -37.68
CA GLY A 391 8.29 -18.98 -36.57
C GLY A 391 9.63 -19.04 -35.82
N GLY A 392 9.61 -19.59 -34.60
CA GLY A 392 10.81 -19.76 -33.76
C GLY A 392 11.87 -20.66 -34.38
N GLU A 393 13.02 -20.80 -33.71
CA GLU A 393 14.18 -21.55 -34.21
C GLU A 393 13.80 -23.01 -34.53
N GLU A 394 12.97 -23.66 -33.71
CA GLU A 394 12.45 -25.02 -33.96
C GLU A 394 11.56 -25.08 -35.22
N TYR A 395 10.72 -24.07 -35.46
CA TYR A 395 9.89 -23.98 -36.67
C TYR A 395 10.75 -23.78 -37.91
N GLN A 396 11.77 -22.92 -37.83
CA GLN A 396 12.70 -22.66 -38.94
C GLN A 396 13.49 -23.93 -39.29
N LEU A 397 14.01 -24.62 -38.27
CA LEU A 397 14.74 -25.86 -38.44
C LEU A 397 13.86 -26.98 -39.00
N ASP A 398 12.63 -27.13 -38.50
CA ASP A 398 11.69 -28.11 -39.03
C ASP A 398 11.27 -27.77 -40.48
N GLN A 399 11.07 -26.51 -40.82
CA GLN A 399 10.77 -26.13 -42.22
C GLN A 399 11.96 -26.33 -43.16
N GLN A 400 13.19 -26.18 -42.66
CA GLN A 400 14.41 -26.33 -43.45
C GLN A 400 14.82 -27.80 -43.61
N TYR A 401 14.74 -28.58 -42.53
CA TYR A 401 15.22 -29.95 -42.47
C TYR A 401 14.10 -31.00 -42.45
N ASP A 402 12.84 -30.61 -42.25
CA ASP A 402 11.63 -31.46 -42.31
C ASP A 402 11.83 -32.72 -41.47
N PHE A 403 11.95 -32.50 -40.15
CA PHE A 403 12.27 -33.54 -39.18
C PHE A 403 11.02 -34.37 -38.89
N TYR A 404 11.21 -35.68 -38.67
CA TYR A 404 10.08 -36.57 -38.43
C TYR A 404 10.32 -37.55 -37.29
N ALA A 405 9.22 -37.97 -36.67
CA ALA A 405 9.23 -38.85 -35.52
C ALA A 405 9.84 -40.23 -35.82
N GLU A 406 10.81 -40.63 -35.00
CA GLU A 406 11.48 -41.92 -35.06
C GLU A 406 10.89 -42.94 -34.08
N ALA A 407 11.04 -44.23 -34.39
CA ALA A 407 10.63 -45.30 -33.48
C ALA A 407 11.55 -45.41 -32.24
N SER A 408 12.75 -44.84 -32.31
CA SER A 408 13.78 -44.83 -31.25
C SER A 408 14.84 -43.77 -31.56
N TYR A 409 15.31 -43.04 -30.54
CA TYR A 409 16.30 -41.96 -30.68
C TYR A 409 17.77 -42.37 -30.48
N HIS A 410 18.06 -43.68 -30.44
CA HIS A 410 19.44 -44.20 -30.37
C HIS A 410 20.34 -43.52 -29.31
N GLN A 411 19.79 -43.27 -28.11
CA GLN A 411 20.47 -42.51 -27.07
C GLN A 411 21.85 -43.09 -26.72
N ASP A 412 22.84 -42.21 -26.58
CA ASP A 412 24.23 -42.50 -26.17
C ASP A 412 24.98 -43.46 -27.12
N TRP A 413 24.60 -43.51 -28.40
CA TRP A 413 25.30 -44.34 -29.38
C TRP A 413 26.78 -43.92 -29.58
N GLY A 414 27.06 -42.63 -29.47
CA GLY A 414 28.36 -41.97 -29.59
C GLY A 414 29.09 -41.74 -28.27
N GLY A 415 28.47 -42.02 -27.12
CA GLY A 415 29.08 -41.91 -25.80
C GLY A 415 29.02 -40.53 -25.14
N HIS A 416 28.15 -39.65 -25.64
CA HIS A 416 27.96 -38.27 -25.17
C HIS A 416 26.55 -38.03 -24.60
N ASP A 417 25.79 -39.10 -24.33
CA ASP A 417 24.38 -39.05 -23.94
C ASP A 417 23.51 -38.29 -24.95
N GLU A 418 23.82 -38.43 -26.25
CA GLU A 418 23.13 -37.73 -27.33
C GLU A 418 21.92 -38.52 -27.86
N LYS A 419 20.90 -37.83 -28.36
CA LYS A 419 19.72 -38.41 -29.04
C LYS A 419 19.78 -38.10 -30.53
N TRP A 420 19.54 -39.11 -31.37
CA TRP A 420 19.64 -39.02 -32.83
C TRP A 420 18.28 -38.85 -33.48
N ILE A 421 18.19 -37.90 -34.41
CA ILE A 421 16.99 -37.60 -35.20
C ILE A 421 17.34 -37.50 -36.68
N HIS A 422 16.32 -37.60 -37.55
CA HIS A 422 16.46 -37.53 -39.01
C HIS A 422 15.70 -36.36 -39.60
N GLY A 423 16.30 -35.74 -40.62
CA GLY A 423 15.64 -34.81 -41.52
C GLY A 423 15.43 -35.39 -42.92
N ASN A 424 14.70 -34.66 -43.74
CA ASN A 424 14.51 -34.92 -45.16
C ASN A 424 15.86 -34.88 -45.90
N GLY A 425 16.11 -35.87 -46.75
CA GLY A 425 17.43 -36.06 -47.40
C GLY A 425 18.25 -37.24 -46.87
N SER A 426 17.84 -37.88 -45.76
CA SER A 426 18.55 -38.97 -45.05
C SER A 426 19.78 -38.53 -44.24
N ASP A 427 19.88 -37.24 -43.95
CA ASP A 427 20.93 -36.70 -43.10
C ASP A 427 20.59 -36.94 -41.61
N TRP A 428 21.61 -37.30 -40.84
CA TRP A 428 21.49 -37.57 -39.41
C TRP A 428 21.81 -36.31 -38.62
N PHE A 429 21.09 -36.12 -37.52
CA PHE A 429 21.33 -35.06 -36.57
C PHE A 429 21.38 -35.64 -35.17
N PHE A 430 22.11 -34.98 -34.27
CA PHE A 430 22.13 -35.37 -32.87
C PHE A 430 21.90 -34.18 -31.94
N LEU A 431 21.18 -34.45 -30.85
CA LEU A 431 20.83 -33.53 -29.79
C LEU A 431 21.59 -33.91 -28.53
N LEU A 432 22.29 -32.95 -27.92
CA LEU A 432 22.93 -33.12 -26.63
C LEU A 432 21.97 -32.78 -25.48
N PRO A 433 22.19 -33.27 -24.25
CA PRO A 433 21.38 -32.91 -23.07
C PRO A 433 21.33 -31.41 -22.76
N THR A 434 22.27 -30.65 -23.32
CA THR A 434 22.33 -29.19 -23.23
C THR A 434 21.35 -28.49 -24.18
N GLY A 435 20.67 -29.21 -25.08
CA GLY A 435 19.78 -28.65 -26.11
C GLY A 435 20.47 -28.29 -27.43
N GLN A 436 21.79 -28.49 -27.54
CA GLN A 436 22.52 -28.24 -28.79
C GLN A 436 22.15 -29.28 -29.85
N LEU A 437 21.75 -28.81 -31.03
CA LEU A 437 21.44 -29.63 -32.20
C LEU A 437 22.59 -29.53 -33.21
N PHE A 438 23.05 -30.67 -33.70
CA PHE A 438 24.14 -30.76 -34.66
C PHE A 438 23.73 -31.52 -35.92
N GLU A 439 24.22 -31.10 -37.08
CA GLU A 439 24.24 -31.90 -38.30
C GLU A 439 25.43 -32.88 -38.26
N TRP A 440 25.16 -34.18 -38.43
CA TRP A 440 26.18 -35.21 -38.35
C TRP A 440 27.11 -35.21 -39.56
N ASN A 441 28.41 -35.09 -39.31
CA ASN A 441 29.43 -35.10 -40.36
C ASN A 441 30.58 -36.08 -40.04
N GLU A 442 30.25 -37.37 -39.99
CA GLU A 442 31.16 -38.52 -39.75
C GLU A 442 31.82 -38.61 -38.35
N THR A 443 32.15 -37.49 -37.70
CA THR A 443 32.63 -37.44 -36.30
C THR A 443 32.01 -36.27 -35.53
N PHE A 444 31.99 -36.34 -34.20
CA PHE A 444 31.50 -35.24 -33.35
C PHE A 444 32.29 -33.95 -33.57
N GLU A 445 33.62 -34.02 -33.74
CA GLU A 445 34.47 -32.84 -33.97
C GLU A 445 34.30 -32.21 -35.35
N ALA A 446 33.77 -32.97 -36.32
CA ALA A 446 33.53 -32.50 -37.68
C ALA A 446 32.07 -32.06 -37.91
N SER A 447 31.18 -32.36 -36.96
CA SER A 447 29.76 -32.02 -37.00
C SER A 447 29.55 -30.53 -36.70
N VAL A 448 28.57 -29.93 -37.35
CA VAL A 448 28.29 -28.50 -37.27
C VAL A 448 27.12 -28.26 -36.32
N GLU A 449 27.31 -27.38 -35.35
CA GLU A 449 26.21 -26.93 -34.48
C GLU A 449 25.26 -26.09 -35.32
N LEU A 450 23.99 -26.49 -35.37
CA LEU A 450 22.94 -25.80 -36.11
C LEU A 450 22.19 -24.80 -35.23
N ALA A 451 21.94 -25.17 -33.98
CA ALA A 451 21.11 -24.41 -33.07
C ALA A 451 21.35 -24.81 -31.61
N GLN A 452 21.04 -23.89 -30.70
CA GLN A 452 21.03 -24.13 -29.26
C GLN A 452 19.58 -24.02 -28.77
N LEU A 453 18.91 -25.17 -28.69
CA LEU A 453 17.50 -25.27 -28.31
C LEU A 453 17.35 -25.38 -26.79
N ASP A 454 16.10 -25.28 -26.30
CA ASP A 454 15.81 -25.60 -24.90
C ASP A 454 16.11 -27.09 -24.62
N SER A 455 16.69 -27.39 -23.45
CA SER A 455 16.94 -28.77 -23.01
C SER A 455 15.68 -29.65 -22.98
N ALA A 456 14.48 -29.08 -22.90
CA ALA A 456 13.21 -29.79 -23.02
C ALA A 456 13.05 -30.49 -24.38
N VAL A 457 13.66 -29.96 -25.45
CA VAL A 457 13.71 -30.59 -26.76
C VAL A 457 14.58 -31.85 -26.74
N TYR A 458 15.63 -31.86 -25.91
CA TYR A 458 16.36 -33.10 -25.65
C TYR A 458 15.48 -34.10 -24.89
N ASP A 459 14.75 -33.68 -23.87
CA ASP A 459 13.86 -34.56 -23.11
C ASP A 459 12.76 -35.16 -24.00
N ASP A 460 12.14 -34.34 -24.84
CA ASP A 460 11.15 -34.71 -25.85
C ASP A 460 11.51 -34.16 -27.25
N PRO A 461 12.22 -34.96 -28.08
CA PRO A 461 12.59 -34.56 -29.44
C PRO A 461 11.41 -34.33 -30.39
N THR A 462 10.18 -34.73 -30.01
CA THR A 462 9.00 -34.50 -30.85
C THR A 462 8.63 -33.03 -31.00
N LEU A 463 9.17 -32.17 -30.14
CA LEU A 463 9.03 -30.72 -30.21
C LEU A 463 9.69 -30.08 -31.44
N LEU A 464 10.51 -30.83 -32.18
CA LEU A 464 11.12 -30.41 -33.44
C LEU A 464 10.39 -30.90 -34.69
N PHE A 465 9.30 -31.66 -34.57
CA PHE A 465 8.66 -32.34 -35.71
C PHE A 465 7.29 -31.72 -36.01
N ASP A 466 6.99 -31.48 -37.28
CA ASP A 466 5.73 -30.88 -37.75
C ASP A 466 5.36 -29.62 -36.95
N VAL A 467 6.36 -28.77 -36.66
CA VAL A 467 6.22 -27.60 -35.81
C VAL A 467 5.26 -26.64 -36.50
N ALA A 468 4.12 -26.36 -35.87
CA ALA A 468 3.18 -25.38 -36.37
C ALA A 468 3.67 -23.94 -36.06
N PRO A 469 3.37 -22.95 -36.91
CA PRO A 469 3.70 -21.56 -36.59
C PRO A 469 2.92 -21.12 -35.33
N THR A 470 3.54 -20.26 -34.52
CA THR A 470 2.99 -19.76 -33.25
C THR A 470 1.74 -18.90 -33.40
N ALA A 471 1.46 -18.45 -34.63
CA ALA A 471 0.28 -17.70 -35.00
C ALA A 471 -0.06 -17.90 -36.48
N MET A 472 -1.27 -17.48 -36.86
CA MET A 472 -1.63 -17.23 -38.26
C MET A 472 -1.70 -15.73 -38.50
N ALA A 473 -1.06 -15.25 -39.57
CA ALA A 473 -1.20 -13.88 -40.06
C ALA A 473 -1.91 -13.88 -41.41
N SER A 474 -2.85 -12.95 -41.61
CA SER A 474 -3.50 -12.75 -42.90
C SER A 474 -3.77 -11.27 -43.13
N VAL A 475 -3.67 -10.83 -44.37
CA VAL A 475 -3.98 -9.46 -44.77
C VAL A 475 -5.25 -9.48 -45.63
N SER A 476 -6.25 -8.68 -45.25
CA SER A 476 -7.45 -8.43 -46.07
C SER A 476 -7.56 -6.94 -46.38
N GLY A 477 -7.34 -6.57 -47.64
CA GLY A 477 -7.26 -5.15 -48.02
C GLY A 477 -6.07 -4.48 -47.35
N ASN A 478 -6.35 -3.61 -46.38
CA ASN A 478 -5.37 -2.89 -45.58
C ASN A 478 -5.44 -3.24 -44.09
N GLU A 479 -6.04 -4.37 -43.71
CA GLU A 479 -6.06 -4.84 -42.32
C GLU A 479 -5.26 -6.13 -42.20
N LEU A 480 -4.26 -6.12 -41.30
CA LEU A 480 -3.53 -7.31 -40.89
C LEU A 480 -4.23 -7.93 -39.69
N THR A 481 -4.67 -9.18 -39.83
CA THR A 481 -5.21 -9.99 -38.73
C THR A 481 -4.17 -11.00 -38.28
N VAL A 482 -3.78 -10.94 -37.01
CA VAL A 482 -2.87 -11.87 -36.35
C VAL A 482 -3.67 -12.68 -35.34
N THR A 483 -3.63 -14.00 -35.44
CA THR A 483 -4.33 -14.93 -34.55
C THR A 483 -3.30 -15.87 -33.94
N PRO A 484 -2.88 -15.64 -32.68
CA PRO A 484 -2.03 -16.57 -31.95
C PRO A 484 -2.68 -17.95 -31.84
N VAL A 485 -1.85 -18.99 -31.72
CA VAL A 485 -2.35 -20.31 -31.30
C VAL A 485 -2.94 -20.18 -29.89
N ALA A 486 -4.04 -20.88 -29.61
CA ALA A 486 -4.72 -20.80 -28.31
C ALA A 486 -3.75 -21.11 -27.16
N GLY A 487 -3.67 -20.20 -26.18
CA GLY A 487 -2.78 -20.32 -25.02
C GLY A 487 -1.33 -19.86 -25.25
N PHE A 488 -0.99 -19.31 -26.43
CA PHE A 488 0.34 -18.77 -26.69
C PHE A 488 0.58 -17.47 -25.89
N LEU A 489 1.73 -17.39 -25.22
CA LEU A 489 2.25 -16.20 -24.54
C LEU A 489 3.67 -15.92 -25.04
N GLY A 490 3.99 -14.65 -25.27
CA GLY A 490 5.30 -14.21 -25.76
C GLY A 490 5.23 -13.50 -27.10
N ASP A 491 6.36 -13.44 -27.80
CA ASP A 491 6.54 -12.61 -28.98
C ASP A 491 6.28 -13.39 -30.28
N ILE A 492 5.41 -12.86 -31.13
CA ILE A 492 5.22 -13.32 -32.50
C ILE A 492 5.96 -12.35 -33.42
N GLN A 493 6.96 -12.84 -34.14
CA GLN A 493 7.65 -12.05 -35.14
C GLN A 493 6.93 -12.14 -36.50
N LEU A 494 6.75 -10.99 -37.14
CA LEU A 494 6.05 -10.86 -38.41
C LEU A 494 6.90 -10.04 -39.38
N ASP A 495 7.09 -10.54 -40.59
CA ASP A 495 7.57 -9.75 -41.71
C ASP A 495 6.38 -9.26 -42.53
N ILE A 496 6.21 -7.94 -42.61
CA ILE A 496 5.19 -7.28 -43.41
C ILE A 496 5.85 -6.73 -44.67
N ALA A 497 5.48 -7.28 -45.83
CA ALA A 497 5.94 -6.82 -47.13
C ALA A 497 4.93 -5.83 -47.72
N ILE A 498 5.45 -4.73 -48.27
CA ILE A 498 4.69 -3.65 -48.93
C ILE A 498 4.83 -3.79 -50.43
N HIS A 499 3.72 -3.66 -51.14
CA HIS A 499 3.61 -3.69 -52.59
C HIS A 499 2.92 -2.41 -53.07
N LEU A 500 3.35 -1.84 -54.20
CA LEU A 500 2.68 -0.69 -54.82
C LEU A 500 1.57 -1.19 -55.76
N GLY A 501 0.31 -0.94 -55.40
CA GLY A 501 -0.87 -1.32 -56.17
C GLY A 501 -1.55 -2.61 -55.69
N SER A 502 -0.95 -3.76 -55.96
CA SER A 502 -1.52 -5.08 -55.61
C SER A 502 -0.48 -6.06 -55.06
N VAL A 503 -0.92 -7.09 -54.35
CA VAL A 503 -0.04 -8.15 -53.82
C VAL A 503 0.67 -8.98 -54.91
N ALA A 504 0.28 -8.83 -56.17
CA ALA A 504 0.95 -9.48 -57.30
C ALA A 504 2.16 -8.68 -57.82
N ASP A 505 2.26 -7.40 -57.42
CA ASP A 505 3.39 -6.53 -57.76
C ASP A 505 4.61 -6.86 -56.88
N PRO A 506 5.84 -6.53 -57.31
CA PRO A 506 7.04 -6.81 -56.52
C PRO A 506 6.99 -6.15 -55.13
N VAL A 507 7.62 -6.78 -54.14
CA VAL A 507 7.85 -6.18 -52.83
C VAL A 507 8.75 -4.96 -53.02
N VAL A 508 8.30 -3.80 -52.55
CA VAL A 508 9.04 -2.53 -52.63
C VAL A 508 9.71 -2.14 -51.32
N ALA A 509 9.20 -2.66 -50.19
CA ALA A 509 9.82 -2.57 -48.88
C ALA A 509 9.26 -3.66 -47.97
N SER A 510 9.97 -3.98 -46.90
CA SER A 510 9.48 -4.86 -45.83
C SER A 510 9.79 -4.25 -44.47
N LYS A 511 8.99 -4.61 -43.47
CA LYS A 511 9.25 -4.26 -42.08
C LYS A 511 8.93 -5.42 -41.16
N SER A 512 9.90 -5.79 -40.33
CA SER A 512 9.72 -6.75 -39.26
C SER A 512 9.09 -6.04 -38.06
N ILE A 513 8.03 -6.62 -37.51
CA ILE A 513 7.42 -6.18 -36.25
C ILE A 513 7.27 -7.35 -35.30
N VAL A 514 7.18 -7.02 -34.02
CA VAL A 514 6.82 -7.96 -32.96
C VAL A 514 5.39 -7.70 -32.52
N VAL A 515 4.60 -8.76 -32.43
CA VAL A 515 3.32 -8.78 -31.72
C VAL A 515 3.51 -9.55 -30.44
N THR A 516 3.58 -8.84 -29.31
CA THR A 516 3.70 -9.45 -27.99
C THR A 516 2.31 -9.86 -27.50
N VAL A 517 2.12 -11.14 -27.24
CA VAL A 517 0.94 -11.69 -26.54
C VAL A 517 1.28 -11.74 -25.07
N ALA A 518 0.69 -10.81 -24.30
CA ALA A 518 0.93 -10.68 -22.87
C ALA A 518 -0.33 -11.05 -22.07
N ASN A 519 -0.14 -11.37 -20.80
CA ASN A 519 -1.20 -11.54 -19.81
C ASN A 519 -0.85 -10.65 -18.62
N SER A 520 -1.81 -9.91 -18.05
CA SER A 520 -1.59 -9.20 -16.79
C SER A 520 -2.36 -9.88 -15.68
N ALA A 521 -1.67 -10.64 -14.82
CA ALA A 521 -2.34 -11.37 -13.74
C ALA A 521 -3.28 -10.48 -12.90
N PRO A 522 -4.43 -11.01 -12.42
CA PRO A 522 -5.39 -10.24 -11.65
C PRO A 522 -4.79 -9.66 -10.37
N VAL A 523 -5.04 -8.38 -10.10
CA VAL A 523 -4.64 -7.73 -8.85
C VAL A 523 -5.80 -7.77 -7.88
N VAL A 524 -5.65 -8.51 -6.78
CA VAL A 524 -6.65 -8.63 -5.70
C VAL A 524 -6.48 -7.51 -4.69
N ASP A 525 -7.58 -6.84 -4.33
CA ASP A 525 -7.56 -5.84 -3.27
C ASP A 525 -7.22 -6.48 -1.91
N PRO A 526 -6.49 -5.78 -1.01
CA PRO A 526 -6.16 -6.34 0.30
C PRO A 526 -7.43 -6.75 1.08
N ILE A 527 -7.48 -8.02 1.48
CA ILE A 527 -8.53 -8.55 2.36
C ILE A 527 -7.99 -8.52 3.79
N ALA A 528 -8.66 -7.80 4.68
CA ALA A 528 -8.28 -7.73 6.09
C ALA A 528 -8.71 -9.00 6.84
N ASP A 529 -8.02 -9.31 7.93
CA ASP A 529 -8.43 -10.36 8.86
C ASP A 529 -9.85 -10.10 9.39
N GLN A 530 -10.62 -11.18 9.54
CA GLN A 530 -12.00 -11.15 10.00
C GLN A 530 -12.11 -11.68 11.42
N SER A 531 -13.12 -11.21 12.15
CA SER A 531 -13.49 -11.75 13.45
C SER A 531 -15.00 -11.92 13.52
N MET A 532 -15.45 -13.03 14.09
CA MET A 532 -16.86 -13.30 14.32
C MET A 532 -17.08 -13.96 15.68
N SER A 533 -18.27 -13.76 16.24
CA SER A 533 -18.74 -14.59 17.34
C SER A 533 -19.17 -15.94 16.78
N ARG A 534 -18.95 -17.02 17.55
CA ARG A 534 -19.48 -18.36 17.22
C ARG A 534 -21.01 -18.46 17.12
N LEU A 535 -21.71 -17.37 17.47
CA LEU A 535 -23.17 -17.26 17.41
C LEU A 535 -23.68 -16.57 16.14
N VAL A 536 -22.75 -16.17 15.28
CA VAL A 536 -23.07 -15.70 13.92
C VAL A 536 -22.88 -16.88 12.99
N ASP A 537 -23.95 -17.36 12.37
CA ASP A 537 -23.89 -18.51 11.47
C ASP A 537 -22.99 -18.27 10.25
N GLU A 538 -23.01 -17.05 9.70
CA GLU A 538 -22.21 -16.70 8.52
C GLU A 538 -21.80 -15.23 8.48
N ILE A 539 -20.61 -14.96 7.93
CA ILE A 539 -20.13 -13.61 7.59
C ILE A 539 -19.88 -13.48 6.09
N PHE A 540 -20.02 -12.26 5.58
CA PHE A 540 -19.86 -11.92 4.16
C PHE A 540 -18.63 -11.02 3.98
N VAL A 541 -17.62 -11.51 3.27
CA VAL A 541 -16.39 -10.79 2.97
C VAL A 541 -16.42 -10.33 1.50
N PRO A 542 -16.34 -9.02 1.22
CA PRO A 542 -16.31 -8.55 -0.16
C PRO A 542 -15.02 -8.98 -0.86
N LEU A 543 -15.15 -9.47 -2.09
CA LEU A 543 -14.03 -9.81 -2.96
C LEU A 543 -13.95 -8.77 -4.08
N ALA A 544 -12.78 -8.17 -4.25
CA ALA A 544 -12.52 -7.24 -5.34
C ALA A 544 -11.16 -7.53 -5.95
N ALA A 545 -11.12 -7.55 -7.27
CA ALA A 545 -9.89 -7.65 -8.04
C ALA A 545 -10.04 -6.89 -9.35
N THR A 546 -8.92 -6.42 -9.88
CA THR A 546 -8.84 -5.75 -11.17
C THR A 546 -7.84 -6.46 -12.06
N ASP A 547 -8.20 -6.60 -13.31
CA ASP A 547 -7.35 -7.16 -14.36
C ASP A 547 -6.99 -6.04 -15.35
N ALA A 548 -5.71 -5.90 -15.72
CA ALA A 548 -5.26 -4.74 -16.49
C ALA A 548 -5.62 -4.84 -17.98
N ASP A 549 -5.80 -6.06 -18.50
CA ASP A 549 -6.27 -6.38 -19.84
C ASP A 549 -7.79 -6.54 -19.92
N GLY A 550 -8.48 -6.60 -18.78
CA GLY A 550 -9.93 -6.58 -18.68
C GLY A 550 -10.56 -7.97 -18.72
N ASP A 551 -9.79 -9.00 -18.37
CA ASP A 551 -10.23 -10.38 -18.39
C ASP A 551 -11.23 -10.71 -17.27
N PRO A 552 -12.21 -11.61 -17.52
CA PRO A 552 -13.15 -12.03 -16.48
C PRO A 552 -12.45 -12.81 -15.36
N ILE A 553 -12.58 -12.33 -14.13
CA ILE A 553 -11.97 -12.95 -12.95
C ILE A 553 -12.87 -14.04 -12.39
N ALA A 554 -12.34 -15.25 -12.27
CA ALA A 554 -12.94 -16.36 -11.54
C ALA A 554 -12.33 -16.47 -10.14
N TRP A 555 -13.18 -16.74 -9.15
CA TRP A 555 -12.79 -16.86 -7.75
C TRP A 555 -12.88 -18.31 -7.27
N ASN A 556 -11.86 -18.76 -6.56
CA ASN A 556 -11.85 -20.02 -5.82
C ASN A 556 -11.44 -19.76 -4.37
N VAL A 557 -12.07 -20.45 -3.41
CA VAL A 557 -11.83 -20.26 -1.98
C VAL A 557 -11.65 -21.60 -1.28
N ALA A 558 -10.73 -21.65 -0.33
CA ALA A 558 -10.45 -22.84 0.45
C ALA A 558 -10.02 -22.48 1.87
N VAL A 559 -10.39 -23.31 2.83
CA VAL A 559 -9.85 -23.24 4.20
C VAL A 559 -8.45 -23.82 4.19
N VAL A 560 -7.50 -23.16 4.84
CA VAL A 560 -6.15 -23.70 5.00
C VAL A 560 -6.16 -24.72 6.14
N GLU A 561 -6.15 -26.00 5.76
CA GLU A 561 -6.19 -27.11 6.71
C GLU A 561 -4.87 -27.28 7.49
N SER A 562 -4.94 -27.97 8.64
CA SER A 562 -3.75 -28.28 9.43
C SER A 562 -2.75 -29.15 8.64
N LEU A 563 -1.45 -28.96 8.88
CA LEU A 563 -0.39 -29.78 8.24
C LEU A 563 -0.56 -31.28 8.55
N ALA A 564 -1.11 -31.62 9.73
CA ALA A 564 -1.42 -32.98 10.10
C ALA A 564 -2.51 -33.59 9.20
N TYR A 565 -3.61 -32.87 8.99
CA TYR A 565 -4.68 -33.28 8.06
C TYR A 565 -4.17 -33.43 6.62
N GLN A 566 -3.36 -32.48 6.15
CA GLN A 566 -2.77 -32.56 4.81
C GLN A 566 -1.91 -33.81 4.61
N ILE A 567 -1.07 -34.16 5.61
CA ILE A 567 -0.23 -35.36 5.58
C ILE A 567 -1.07 -36.63 5.66
N ASP A 568 -2.10 -36.65 6.51
CA ASP A 568 -3.02 -37.78 6.57
C ASP A 568 -3.72 -37.98 5.23
N GLN A 569 -4.25 -36.92 4.60
CA GLN A 569 -4.87 -37.05 3.29
C GLN A 569 -3.89 -37.44 2.19
N GLN A 570 -2.64 -36.95 2.21
CA GLN A 570 -1.63 -37.30 1.22
C GLN A 570 -1.23 -38.78 1.29
N PHE A 571 -1.02 -39.31 2.49
CA PHE A 571 -0.53 -40.68 2.69
C PHE A 571 -1.63 -41.68 3.04
N GLN A 572 -2.85 -41.20 3.30
CA GLN A 572 -4.03 -41.96 3.73
C GLN A 572 -3.67 -42.86 4.92
N LEU A 573 -3.31 -42.26 6.06
CA LEU A 573 -2.73 -43.00 7.18
C LEU A 573 -3.83 -43.78 7.91
N PRO A 574 -3.75 -45.12 7.97
CA PRO A 574 -4.73 -45.91 8.67
C PRO A 574 -4.53 -45.81 10.19
N LEU A 575 -5.64 -45.82 10.92
CA LEU A 575 -5.63 -45.99 12.37
C LEU A 575 -4.95 -47.33 12.72
N THR A 576 -3.83 -47.27 13.45
CA THR A 576 -3.09 -48.46 13.92
C THR A 576 -2.84 -48.41 15.42
N ALA A 577 -2.96 -49.57 16.07
CA ALA A 577 -2.61 -49.73 17.48
C ALA A 577 -1.13 -50.10 17.70
N ASP A 578 -0.39 -50.38 16.62
CA ASP A 578 1.03 -50.77 16.66
C ASP A 578 1.83 -49.84 15.74
N TYR A 579 2.65 -48.98 16.35
CA TYR A 579 3.53 -48.02 15.68
C TYR A 579 4.97 -48.54 15.56
N HIS A 580 5.20 -49.84 15.79
CA HIS A 580 6.52 -50.49 15.66
C HIS A 580 7.66 -49.71 16.33
N ASP A 581 7.47 -49.29 17.59
CA ASP A 581 8.38 -48.41 18.31
C ASP A 581 9.85 -48.88 18.24
N ASN A 582 10.74 -47.94 17.91
CA ASN A 582 12.18 -48.06 17.98
C ASN A 582 12.77 -49.26 17.19
N ARG A 583 12.11 -49.69 16.11
CA ARG A 583 12.52 -50.83 15.29
C ARG A 583 13.91 -50.68 14.65
N ALA A 584 14.36 -49.45 14.41
CA ALA A 584 15.63 -49.08 13.82
C ALA A 584 16.60 -48.40 14.82
N GLY A 585 16.23 -48.30 16.10
CA GLY A 585 17.15 -47.95 17.20
C GLY A 585 17.31 -46.46 17.48
N GLN A 586 16.46 -45.58 16.93
CA GLN A 586 16.53 -44.13 17.09
C GLN A 586 15.39 -43.55 17.93
N ASN A 587 14.64 -44.39 18.65
CA ASN A 587 13.40 -44.05 19.34
C ASN A 587 12.34 -43.47 18.40
N GLU A 588 12.22 -44.04 17.21
CA GLU A 588 11.25 -43.61 16.21
C GLU A 588 9.94 -44.40 16.29
N ARG A 589 8.83 -43.78 15.90
CA ARG A 589 7.52 -44.41 15.72
C ARG A 589 7.18 -44.49 14.24
N TRP A 590 6.79 -45.66 13.76
CA TRP A 590 6.53 -45.92 12.35
C TRP A 590 5.05 -45.87 12.01
N LEU A 591 4.75 -45.23 10.89
CA LEU A 591 3.41 -45.14 10.28
C LEU A 591 3.51 -45.68 8.85
N GLN A 592 2.48 -46.38 8.37
CA GLN A 592 2.45 -46.89 7.00
C GLN A 592 1.25 -46.29 6.27
N GLY A 593 1.51 -45.52 5.21
CA GLY A 593 0.45 -45.00 4.34
C GLY A 593 -0.23 -46.09 3.51
N ALA A 594 -1.42 -45.79 2.99
CA ALA A 594 -2.26 -46.76 2.27
C ALA A 594 -1.60 -47.35 1.00
N ALA A 595 -0.71 -46.60 0.34
CA ALA A 595 0.05 -47.07 -0.82
C ALA A 595 1.38 -47.79 -0.45
N GLY A 596 1.58 -48.09 0.84
CA GLY A 596 2.69 -48.90 1.34
C GLY A 596 3.96 -48.12 1.69
N GLN A 597 3.96 -46.79 1.57
CA GLN A 597 5.04 -45.92 1.99
C GLN A 597 5.17 -45.92 3.51
N TRP A 598 6.42 -45.99 3.99
CA TRP A 598 6.71 -45.91 5.42
C TRP A 598 7.10 -44.50 5.81
N LEU A 599 6.63 -44.06 6.96
CA LEU A 599 6.96 -42.80 7.61
C LEU A 599 7.49 -43.12 9.01
N TYR A 600 8.36 -42.25 9.52
CA TYR A 600 8.80 -42.35 10.91
C TYR A 600 8.77 -40.99 11.60
N LEU A 601 8.34 -40.98 12.85
CA LEU A 601 8.23 -39.83 13.73
C LEU A 601 9.23 -39.95 14.87
N LEU A 602 10.03 -38.90 15.11
CA LEU A 602 11.04 -38.86 16.17
C LEU A 602 10.53 -38.12 17.42
N PRO A 603 11.18 -38.28 18.59
CA PRO A 603 10.74 -37.68 19.86
C PRO A 603 10.72 -36.14 19.88
N ASP A 604 11.43 -35.51 18.95
CA ASP A 604 11.40 -34.06 18.76
C ASP A 604 10.22 -33.58 17.92
N GLY A 605 9.40 -34.50 17.39
CA GLY A 605 8.24 -34.22 16.53
C GLY A 605 8.56 -34.17 15.03
N SER A 606 9.78 -34.47 14.61
CA SER A 606 10.13 -34.53 13.18
C SER A 606 9.54 -35.78 12.51
N LEU A 607 8.71 -35.57 11.49
CA LEU A 607 8.11 -36.62 10.66
C LEU A 607 8.84 -36.71 9.33
N HIS A 608 9.29 -37.91 8.97
CA HIS A 608 10.04 -38.17 7.74
C HIS A 608 9.40 -39.27 6.90
N GLN A 609 9.58 -39.19 5.57
CA GLN A 609 9.30 -40.31 4.67
C GLN A 609 10.51 -41.23 4.59
N TRP A 610 10.31 -42.53 4.86
CA TRP A 610 11.38 -43.50 4.80
C TRP A 610 11.79 -43.81 3.36
N ASP A 611 13.08 -43.61 3.06
CA ASP A 611 13.69 -43.87 1.76
C ASP A 611 14.75 -45.00 1.80
N GLY A 612 14.94 -45.64 2.96
CA GLY A 612 15.96 -46.66 3.19
C GLY A 612 17.09 -46.24 4.14
N SER A 613 17.25 -44.95 4.48
CA SER A 613 18.19 -44.52 5.52
C SER A 613 17.79 -43.22 6.21
N PHE A 614 18.03 -43.10 7.52
CA PHE A 614 17.80 -41.86 8.27
C PHE A 614 18.58 -40.64 7.74
N ALA A 615 19.70 -40.86 7.05
CA ALA A 615 20.53 -39.77 6.54
C ALA A 615 19.99 -39.15 5.23
N THR A 616 19.11 -39.87 4.53
CA THR A 616 18.61 -39.51 3.21
C THR A 616 17.08 -39.30 3.21
N SER A 617 16.38 -39.86 4.20
CA SER A 617 14.94 -39.73 4.37
C SER A 617 14.50 -38.26 4.52
N PRO A 618 13.70 -37.72 3.58
CA PRO A 618 13.29 -36.33 3.62
C PRO A 618 12.38 -36.04 4.81
N LEU A 619 12.58 -34.87 5.43
CA LEU A 619 11.66 -34.31 6.43
C LEU A 619 10.38 -33.86 5.71
N LEU A 620 9.23 -34.32 6.17
CA LEU A 620 7.93 -33.90 5.68
C LEU A 620 7.35 -32.77 6.53
N ALA A 621 7.48 -32.87 7.86
CA ALA A 621 6.94 -31.89 8.78
C ALA A 621 7.66 -31.91 10.12
N GLN A 622 7.59 -30.78 10.82
CA GLN A 622 8.05 -30.63 12.20
C GLN A 622 6.82 -30.36 13.08
N PHE A 623 6.39 -31.36 13.83
CA PHE A 623 5.28 -31.24 14.77
C PHE A 623 5.77 -30.97 16.20
N ASP A 624 4.84 -30.63 17.09
CA ASP A 624 5.12 -30.62 18.53
C ASP A 624 5.39 -32.05 19.03
N PRO A 625 6.29 -32.26 20.01
CA PRO A 625 6.56 -33.59 20.58
C PRO A 625 5.33 -34.35 21.10
N SER A 626 4.19 -33.68 21.35
CA SER A 626 2.90 -34.32 21.63
C SER A 626 2.47 -35.30 20.54
N PHE A 627 2.75 -35.04 19.27
CA PHE A 627 2.45 -35.96 18.16
C PHE A 627 3.26 -37.26 18.26
N TYR A 628 4.49 -37.18 18.79
CA TYR A 628 5.26 -38.40 19.07
C TYR A 628 4.64 -39.18 20.22
N ASN A 629 4.18 -38.50 21.28
CA ASN A 629 3.53 -39.14 22.42
C ASN A 629 2.19 -39.77 22.02
N ASP A 630 1.43 -39.09 21.17
CA ASP A 630 0.12 -39.49 20.65
C ASP A 630 0.04 -39.32 19.12
N PRO A 631 0.47 -40.35 18.35
CA PRO A 631 0.44 -40.30 16.89
C PRO A 631 -0.98 -40.27 16.30
N ALA A 632 -2.02 -40.52 17.11
CA ALA A 632 -3.41 -40.38 16.67
C ALA A 632 -3.73 -38.94 16.24
N LEU A 633 -3.06 -37.94 16.82
CA LEU A 633 -3.15 -36.54 16.41
C LEU A 633 -2.77 -36.32 14.93
N LEU A 634 -2.06 -37.26 14.31
CA LEU A 634 -1.74 -37.25 12.90
C LEU A 634 -2.70 -38.12 12.07
N THR A 635 -3.03 -39.34 12.53
CA THR A 635 -3.85 -40.30 11.76
C THR A 635 -5.36 -40.09 11.89
N GLU A 636 -5.79 -39.30 12.86
CA GLU A 636 -7.18 -38.91 13.09
C GLU A 636 -7.33 -37.38 12.97
N ALA A 637 -6.42 -36.73 12.23
CA ALA A 637 -6.59 -35.33 11.93
C ALA A 637 -7.86 -35.14 11.09
N GLU A 638 -8.76 -34.27 11.55
CA GLU A 638 -10.00 -33.95 10.85
C GLU A 638 -9.87 -32.61 10.11
N ALA A 639 -10.69 -32.43 9.07
CA ALA A 639 -10.82 -31.15 8.38
C ALA A 639 -11.42 -30.12 9.33
N LEU A 640 -11.02 -28.85 9.19
CA LEU A 640 -11.69 -27.77 9.88
C LEU A 640 -13.16 -27.71 9.45
N PRO A 641 -14.13 -27.68 10.39
CA PRO A 641 -15.55 -27.73 10.06
C PRO A 641 -16.06 -26.35 9.62
N VAL A 642 -15.49 -25.80 8.54
CA VAL A 642 -15.82 -24.48 8.00
C VAL A 642 -16.25 -24.62 6.54
N ALA A 643 -17.47 -24.17 6.24
CA ALA A 643 -17.99 -24.09 4.88
C ALA A 643 -17.70 -22.71 4.27
N LEU A 644 -17.18 -22.71 3.03
CA LEU A 644 -16.97 -21.50 2.23
C LEU A 644 -17.82 -21.56 0.97
N SER A 645 -18.40 -20.43 0.57
CA SER A 645 -19.08 -20.30 -0.72
C SER A 645 -18.97 -18.89 -1.28
N ILE A 646 -19.27 -18.71 -2.57
CA ILE A 646 -19.23 -17.40 -3.24
C ILE A 646 -20.64 -17.05 -3.72
N VAL A 647 -21.14 -15.88 -3.33
CA VAL A 647 -22.45 -15.36 -3.71
C VAL A 647 -22.27 -13.96 -4.30
N GLY A 648 -22.37 -13.86 -5.62
CA GLY A 648 -22.02 -12.62 -6.33
C GLY A 648 -20.53 -12.31 -6.15
N ASP A 649 -20.22 -11.11 -5.67
CA ASP A 649 -18.85 -10.63 -5.42
C ASP A 649 -18.46 -10.75 -3.93
N GLN A 650 -19.09 -11.67 -3.19
CA GLN A 650 -18.82 -11.88 -1.76
C GLN A 650 -18.51 -13.33 -1.45
N LEU A 651 -17.50 -13.53 -0.59
CA LEU A 651 -17.20 -14.79 0.08
C LEU A 651 -18.09 -14.92 1.33
N VAL A 652 -18.83 -16.03 1.42
CA VAL A 652 -19.60 -16.42 2.60
C VAL A 652 -18.79 -17.43 3.39
N ILE A 653 -18.55 -17.15 4.67
CA ILE A 653 -17.80 -17.99 5.59
C ILE A 653 -18.77 -18.47 6.68
N ASN A 654 -18.93 -19.78 6.81
CA ASN A 654 -19.85 -20.43 7.75
C ASN A 654 -19.11 -21.54 8.54
N PRO A 655 -18.50 -21.20 9.68
CA PRO A 655 -17.97 -22.19 10.62
C PRO A 655 -19.10 -22.98 11.30
N ALA A 656 -18.87 -24.26 11.63
CA ALA A 656 -19.82 -25.05 12.41
C ALA A 656 -20.08 -24.43 13.80
N ASP A 657 -21.29 -24.60 14.31
CA ASP A 657 -21.78 -24.00 15.56
C ASP A 657 -20.89 -24.28 16.79
N ASP A 658 -20.13 -25.37 16.79
CA ASP A 658 -19.23 -25.79 17.87
C ASP A 658 -17.75 -25.41 17.66
N TYR A 659 -17.41 -24.79 16.53
CA TYR A 659 -16.06 -24.36 16.23
C TYR A 659 -15.70 -23.04 16.97
N PHE A 660 -14.51 -23.00 17.56
CA PHE A 660 -13.90 -21.79 18.13
C PHE A 660 -12.39 -21.82 17.92
N GLY A 661 -11.80 -20.65 17.70
CA GLY A 661 -10.39 -20.50 17.37
C GLY A 661 -10.17 -19.79 16.05
N THR A 662 -8.92 -19.78 15.60
CA THR A 662 -8.51 -19.08 14.37
C THR A 662 -8.24 -20.09 13.26
N PHE A 663 -8.72 -19.80 12.07
CA PHE A 663 -8.34 -20.49 10.83
C PHE A 663 -7.97 -19.48 9.74
N GLU A 664 -7.22 -19.93 8.75
CA GLU A 664 -6.82 -19.12 7.60
C GLU A 664 -7.70 -19.47 6.40
N VAL A 665 -8.12 -18.46 5.65
CA VAL A 665 -8.84 -18.63 4.39
C VAL A 665 -7.93 -18.24 3.24
N MET A 666 -7.80 -19.14 2.28
CA MET A 666 -7.11 -18.90 1.03
C MET A 666 -8.11 -18.52 -0.05
N VAL A 667 -7.89 -17.37 -0.68
CA VAL A 667 -8.66 -16.88 -1.83
C VAL A 667 -7.75 -16.88 -3.04
N THR A 668 -8.22 -17.46 -4.14
CA THR A 668 -7.55 -17.50 -5.43
C THR A 668 -8.39 -16.76 -6.45
N ALA A 669 -7.86 -15.68 -7.01
CA ALA A 669 -8.40 -15.03 -8.19
C ALA A 669 -7.64 -15.54 -9.42
N THR A 670 -8.34 -15.83 -10.52
CA THR A 670 -7.69 -16.22 -11.78
C THR A 670 -8.45 -15.67 -12.97
N ASP A 671 -7.71 -15.22 -13.97
CA ASP A 671 -8.16 -14.86 -15.32
C ASP A 671 -8.29 -16.09 -16.25
N GLY A 672 -7.96 -17.29 -15.75
CA GLY A 672 -7.90 -18.54 -16.51
C GLY A 672 -6.50 -18.92 -17.00
N MET A 673 -5.50 -18.05 -16.83
CA MET A 673 -4.10 -18.27 -17.18
C MET A 673 -3.21 -18.27 -15.93
N GLU A 674 -3.24 -17.21 -15.14
CA GLU A 674 -2.38 -17.04 -13.95
C GLU A 674 -3.23 -16.82 -12.68
N PRO A 675 -3.08 -17.66 -11.65
CA PRO A 675 -3.79 -17.48 -10.39
C PRO A 675 -3.00 -16.57 -9.43
N VAL A 676 -3.69 -15.60 -8.83
CA VAL A 676 -3.18 -14.80 -7.71
C VAL A 676 -3.84 -15.25 -6.42
N ILE A 677 -3.01 -15.56 -5.42
CA ILE A 677 -3.43 -16.11 -4.13
C ILE A 677 -3.24 -15.06 -3.05
N THR A 678 -4.28 -14.85 -2.23
CA THR A 678 -4.23 -14.08 -0.99
C THR A 678 -4.77 -14.92 0.17
N GLN A 679 -4.31 -14.62 1.38
CA GLN A 679 -4.73 -15.30 2.61
C GLN A 679 -5.07 -14.26 3.68
N PHE A 680 -6.05 -14.57 4.50
CA PHE A 680 -6.41 -13.78 5.68
C PHE A 680 -6.94 -14.69 6.79
N ALA A 681 -6.77 -14.24 8.03
CA ALA A 681 -7.22 -14.99 9.19
C ALA A 681 -8.70 -14.71 9.49
N VAL A 682 -9.40 -15.72 10.00
CA VAL A 682 -10.72 -15.59 10.61
C VAL A 682 -10.64 -16.08 12.04
N GLU A 683 -10.90 -15.18 13.00
CA GLU A 683 -10.98 -15.52 14.41
C GLU A 683 -12.44 -15.73 14.83
N VAL A 684 -12.79 -16.96 15.19
CA VAL A 684 -14.08 -17.32 15.78
C VAL A 684 -13.94 -17.28 17.29
N THR A 685 -14.42 -16.19 17.88
CA THR A 685 -14.28 -15.94 19.31
C THR A 685 -15.39 -16.62 20.11
N ASN A 686 -15.01 -17.17 21.27
CA ASN A 686 -15.97 -17.46 22.33
C ASN A 686 -16.19 -16.14 23.09
N THR A 687 -17.40 -15.59 23.00
CA THR A 687 -17.70 -14.21 23.38
C THR A 687 -17.52 -13.96 24.89
N GLU A 688 -16.86 -12.85 25.23
CA GLU A 688 -16.78 -12.34 26.61
C GLU A 688 -18.14 -11.70 26.97
N LEU A 689 -19.01 -12.48 27.62
CA LEU A 689 -20.27 -12.03 28.19
C LEU A 689 -20.04 -11.54 29.63
N SER A 690 -20.38 -10.28 29.91
CA SER A 690 -20.34 -9.70 31.25
C SER A 690 -21.65 -9.00 31.57
N LEU A 691 -22.25 -9.32 32.72
CA LEU A 691 -23.42 -8.60 33.24
C LEU A 691 -22.94 -7.34 33.99
N ASP A 692 -23.57 -6.19 33.76
CA ASP A 692 -23.23 -4.98 34.51
C ASP A 692 -23.65 -5.13 35.99
N PRO A 693 -22.88 -4.60 36.96
CA PRO A 693 -23.22 -4.73 38.37
C PRO A 693 -24.60 -4.13 38.71
N ILE A 694 -25.51 -4.98 39.21
CA ILE A 694 -26.82 -4.59 39.74
C ILE A 694 -26.70 -4.33 41.25
N ALA A 695 -27.17 -3.17 41.73
CA ALA A 695 -27.18 -2.84 43.15
C ALA A 695 -28.42 -3.41 43.86
N ASP A 696 -28.37 -3.53 45.18
CA ASP A 696 -29.54 -3.90 46.00
C ASP A 696 -30.69 -2.90 45.81
N LEU A 697 -31.93 -3.41 45.82
CA LEU A 697 -33.13 -2.67 45.45
C LEU A 697 -34.02 -2.38 46.66
N GLN A 698 -34.67 -1.21 46.63
CA GLN A 698 -35.69 -0.77 47.58
C GLN A 698 -36.95 -0.41 46.79
N ILE A 699 -38.06 -1.10 47.03
CA ILE A 699 -39.30 -0.95 46.26
C ILE A 699 -40.52 -0.87 47.19
N GLU A 700 -41.61 -0.26 46.74
CA GLU A 700 -42.83 -0.13 47.54
C GLU A 700 -43.83 -1.26 47.26
N SER A 701 -44.52 -1.72 48.30
CA SER A 701 -45.37 -2.93 48.25
C SER A 701 -46.60 -2.86 47.31
N ASP A 702 -47.03 -1.68 46.86
CA ASP A 702 -48.22 -1.47 46.02
C ASP A 702 -47.91 -1.05 44.58
N SER A 703 -46.62 -1.02 44.18
CA SER A 703 -46.20 -0.61 42.84
C SER A 703 -45.40 -1.70 42.11
N LEU A 704 -45.64 -1.81 40.80
CA LEU A 704 -44.80 -2.60 39.91
C LEU A 704 -43.46 -1.88 39.73
N PHE A 705 -42.37 -2.52 40.13
CA PHE A 705 -41.02 -2.02 39.90
C PHE A 705 -40.49 -2.46 38.55
N GLN A 706 -39.84 -1.56 37.79
CA GLN A 706 -39.19 -1.88 36.53
C GLN A 706 -37.78 -1.27 36.44
N MET A 707 -36.81 -2.04 35.91
CA MET A 707 -35.42 -1.62 35.70
C MET A 707 -34.86 -2.24 34.41
N GLU A 708 -34.06 -1.49 33.65
CA GLU A 708 -33.27 -2.04 32.54
C GLU A 708 -31.99 -2.72 33.05
N ILE A 709 -31.75 -3.95 32.57
CA ILE A 709 -30.55 -4.72 32.86
C ILE A 709 -29.60 -4.65 31.67
N SER A 710 -28.39 -4.17 31.91
CA SER A 710 -27.36 -4.04 30.87
C SER A 710 -26.33 -5.16 30.97
N ALA A 711 -25.84 -5.60 29.81
CA ALA A 711 -24.73 -6.53 29.71
C ALA A 711 -23.80 -6.11 28.57
N VAL A 712 -22.51 -6.34 28.74
CA VAL A 712 -21.50 -6.19 27.70
C VAL A 712 -21.37 -7.53 26.98
N SER A 713 -21.66 -7.51 25.67
CA SER A 713 -21.51 -8.66 24.78
C SER A 713 -21.16 -8.18 23.37
N PRO A 714 -20.40 -8.96 22.58
CA PRO A 714 -20.19 -8.71 21.15
C PRO A 714 -21.46 -8.91 20.30
N LEU A 715 -22.50 -9.54 20.86
CA LEU A 715 -23.78 -9.71 20.18
C LEU A 715 -24.66 -8.47 20.29
N PRO A 716 -25.54 -8.23 19.30
CA PRO A 716 -26.62 -7.27 19.45
C PRO A 716 -27.51 -7.64 20.65
N ALA A 717 -27.98 -6.63 21.40
CA ALA A 717 -28.82 -6.81 22.58
C ALA A 717 -30.08 -7.68 22.34
N GLU A 718 -30.60 -7.66 21.12
CA GLU A 718 -31.79 -8.42 20.67
C GLU A 718 -31.57 -9.95 20.69
N GLN A 719 -30.31 -10.40 20.70
CA GLN A 719 -29.92 -11.82 20.71
C GLN A 719 -29.58 -12.34 22.12
N LEU A 720 -29.54 -11.47 23.14
CA LEU A 720 -29.31 -11.86 24.52
C LEU A 720 -30.61 -12.29 25.19
N VAL A 721 -30.56 -13.37 25.96
CA VAL A 721 -31.70 -13.88 26.74
C VAL A 721 -31.47 -13.54 28.21
N TYR A 722 -32.33 -12.70 28.76
CA TYR A 722 -32.31 -12.38 30.18
C TYR A 722 -33.35 -13.21 30.93
N SER A 723 -32.99 -13.67 32.13
CA SER A 723 -33.88 -14.36 33.04
C SER A 723 -33.73 -13.80 34.45
N ALA A 724 -34.81 -13.82 35.22
CA ALA A 724 -34.77 -13.47 36.63
C ALA A 724 -35.65 -14.45 37.40
N GLN A 725 -35.16 -14.95 38.53
CA GLN A 725 -35.85 -15.90 39.38
C GLN A 725 -35.62 -15.61 40.86
N LEU A 726 -36.65 -15.79 41.68
CA LEU A 726 -36.52 -15.70 43.12
C LEU A 726 -35.53 -16.76 43.61
N VAL A 727 -34.57 -16.35 44.42
CA VAL A 727 -33.73 -17.29 45.16
C VAL A 727 -34.61 -17.86 46.27
N GLY A 728 -34.85 -19.18 46.24
CA GLY A 728 -35.68 -19.83 47.25
C GLY A 728 -35.15 -19.56 48.66
N SER A 729 -36.04 -19.39 49.63
CA SER A 729 -35.65 -19.15 51.03
C SER A 729 -34.76 -20.29 51.57
N GLU A 730 -33.96 -20.02 52.60
CA GLU A 730 -33.12 -21.06 53.24
C GLU A 730 -33.95 -22.29 53.68
N ALA A 731 -35.24 -22.09 53.99
CA ALA A 731 -36.17 -23.17 54.27
C ALA A 731 -36.55 -24.00 53.02
N GLU A 732 -36.83 -23.34 51.90
CA GLU A 732 -37.11 -24.01 50.60
C GLU A 732 -35.91 -24.80 50.09
N GLN A 733 -34.70 -24.25 50.24
CA GLN A 733 -33.47 -24.94 49.83
C GLN A 733 -33.23 -26.21 50.67
N ILE A 734 -33.42 -26.13 51.98
CA ILE A 734 -33.28 -27.28 52.88
C ILE A 734 -34.35 -28.33 52.63
N ASP A 735 -35.60 -27.93 52.41
CA ASP A 735 -36.68 -28.86 52.07
C ASP A 735 -36.43 -29.53 50.71
N GLN A 736 -36.03 -28.78 49.69
CA GLN A 736 -35.72 -29.35 48.37
C GLN A 736 -34.52 -30.31 48.41
N GLN A 737 -33.51 -30.00 49.23
CA GLN A 737 -32.31 -30.84 49.37
C GLN A 737 -32.59 -32.14 50.12
N TYR A 738 -33.40 -32.09 51.17
CA TYR A 738 -33.60 -33.24 52.06
C TYR A 738 -35.00 -33.87 51.97
N ASP A 739 -35.93 -33.29 51.22
CA ASP A 739 -37.32 -33.74 51.05
C ASP A 739 -37.98 -34.01 52.41
N LEU A 740 -38.05 -32.97 53.26
CA LEU A 740 -38.51 -33.10 54.63
C LEU A 740 -40.02 -33.38 54.65
N GLN A 741 -40.43 -34.31 55.49
CA GLN A 741 -41.82 -34.75 55.52
C GLN A 741 -42.59 -34.00 56.59
N VAL A 742 -43.77 -33.50 56.21
CA VAL A 742 -44.74 -32.93 57.16
C VAL A 742 -45.09 -33.95 58.24
N ALA A 743 -44.82 -33.61 59.50
CA ALA A 743 -45.02 -34.48 60.64
C ALA A 743 -46.24 -34.08 61.46
N ALA A 744 -47.01 -35.08 61.93
CA ALA A 744 -48.14 -34.86 62.84
C ALA A 744 -47.71 -34.80 64.33
N ASP A 745 -46.52 -35.31 64.65
CA ASP A 745 -45.87 -35.26 65.96
C ASP A 745 -44.36 -35.08 65.75
N PHE A 746 -43.74 -34.16 66.49
CA PHE A 746 -42.32 -33.79 66.36
C PHE A 746 -41.44 -34.45 67.42
N HIS A 747 -41.95 -35.44 68.17
CA HIS A 747 -41.16 -36.21 69.14
C HIS A 747 -40.36 -35.32 70.12
N LEU A 748 -41.04 -34.30 70.68
CA LEU A 748 -40.40 -33.29 71.52
C LEU A 748 -39.57 -33.91 72.66
N ASN A 749 -38.33 -33.45 72.79
CA ASN A 749 -37.38 -33.79 73.85
C ASN A 749 -37.05 -35.29 73.96
N PHE A 750 -37.13 -36.02 72.85
CA PHE A 750 -36.81 -37.45 72.80
C PHE A 750 -35.40 -37.79 73.31
N ALA A 751 -34.41 -36.93 73.05
CA ALA A 751 -33.00 -37.08 73.39
C ALA A 751 -32.52 -36.12 74.50
N GLY A 752 -33.42 -35.33 75.09
CA GLY A 752 -33.18 -34.62 76.36
C GLY A 752 -32.67 -33.18 76.27
N GLN A 753 -32.68 -32.56 75.08
CA GLN A 753 -32.23 -31.18 74.83
C GLN A 753 -33.39 -30.22 74.46
N ASN A 754 -34.63 -30.61 74.74
CA ASN A 754 -35.85 -29.93 74.28
C ASN A 754 -35.90 -29.79 72.75
N GLU A 755 -35.38 -30.76 72.03
CA GLU A 755 -35.35 -30.73 70.58
C GLU A 755 -36.66 -31.25 69.96
N LYS A 756 -37.01 -30.78 68.75
CA LYS A 756 -38.13 -31.28 67.95
C LYS A 756 -37.61 -31.88 66.65
N TRP A 757 -38.16 -33.01 66.23
CA TRP A 757 -37.65 -33.85 65.17
C TRP A 757 -38.49 -33.79 63.89
N LEU A 758 -37.81 -33.83 62.75
CA LEU A 758 -38.35 -34.02 61.41
C LEU A 758 -37.64 -35.19 60.72
N GLN A 759 -38.30 -35.80 59.76
CA GLN A 759 -37.74 -36.88 58.97
C GLN A 759 -37.77 -36.53 57.48
N ALA A 760 -36.68 -36.82 56.78
CA ALA A 760 -36.61 -36.77 55.32
C ALA A 760 -37.29 -37.99 54.68
N ALA A 761 -37.64 -37.89 53.39
CA ALA A 761 -38.19 -39.00 52.61
C ALA A 761 -37.27 -40.23 52.56
N ASP A 762 -35.94 -40.02 52.62
CA ASP A 762 -34.92 -41.07 52.65
C ASP A 762 -34.79 -41.78 54.02
N GLY A 763 -35.53 -41.31 55.03
CA GLY A 763 -35.54 -41.83 56.40
C GLY A 763 -34.53 -41.19 57.35
N SER A 764 -33.70 -40.25 56.88
CA SER A 764 -32.77 -39.45 57.70
C SER A 764 -33.54 -38.58 58.71
N TRP A 765 -32.96 -38.40 59.90
CA TRP A 765 -33.56 -37.60 60.96
C TRP A 765 -32.88 -36.25 61.11
N PHE A 766 -33.67 -35.24 61.41
CA PHE A 766 -33.25 -33.87 61.64
C PHE A 766 -33.92 -33.35 62.91
N TYR A 767 -33.32 -32.34 63.54
CA TYR A 767 -33.91 -31.74 64.73
C TYR A 767 -33.66 -30.24 64.82
N PHE A 768 -34.64 -29.55 65.42
CA PHE A 768 -34.55 -28.17 65.85
C PHE A 768 -34.25 -28.09 67.35
N LEU A 769 -33.38 -27.18 67.75
CA LEU A 769 -33.25 -26.74 69.15
C LEU A 769 -34.17 -25.53 69.43
N PRO A 770 -34.49 -25.24 70.71
CA PRO A 770 -35.29 -24.07 71.08
C PRO A 770 -34.71 -22.72 70.64
N SER A 771 -33.42 -22.68 70.30
CA SER A 771 -32.75 -21.52 69.71
C SER A 771 -33.17 -21.24 68.27
N GLY A 772 -33.80 -22.20 67.59
CA GLY A 772 -34.08 -22.16 66.15
C GLY A 772 -32.99 -22.81 65.29
N ASP A 773 -31.92 -23.30 65.91
CA ASP A 773 -30.85 -24.02 65.20
C ASP A 773 -31.35 -25.39 64.70
N PHE A 774 -31.17 -25.65 63.41
CA PHE A 774 -31.57 -26.86 62.71
C PHE A 774 -30.35 -27.73 62.39
N TYR A 775 -30.46 -29.02 62.64
CA TYR A 775 -29.37 -29.98 62.50
C TYR A 775 -29.80 -31.25 61.78
N ARG A 776 -28.87 -31.86 61.05
CA ARG A 776 -28.96 -33.25 60.61
C ARG A 776 -28.39 -34.18 61.68
N TRP A 777 -29.18 -35.16 62.09
CA TRP A 777 -28.78 -36.12 63.11
C TRP A 777 -27.83 -37.19 62.57
N THR A 778 -26.69 -37.34 63.22
CA THR A 778 -25.65 -38.33 62.85
C THR A 778 -25.47 -39.44 63.90
N GLY A 779 -26.21 -39.39 65.01
CA GLY A 779 -26.19 -40.39 66.08
C GLY A 779 -25.86 -39.84 67.48
N ASP A 780 -25.25 -38.66 67.57
CA ASP A 780 -25.10 -37.90 68.80
C ASP A 780 -25.10 -36.37 68.54
N PHE A 781 -25.46 -35.57 69.55
CA PHE A 781 -25.56 -34.11 69.40
C PHE A 781 -24.23 -33.42 69.09
N GLY A 782 -23.10 -33.96 69.57
CA GLY A 782 -21.78 -33.33 69.39
C GLY A 782 -21.19 -33.54 68.01
N SER A 783 -21.68 -34.55 67.28
CA SER A 783 -21.27 -34.87 65.91
C SER A 783 -22.35 -34.57 64.86
N SER A 784 -23.52 -34.08 65.28
CA SER A 784 -24.59 -33.69 64.37
C SER A 784 -24.22 -32.43 63.60
N GLU A 785 -24.60 -32.40 62.33
CA GLU A 785 -24.25 -31.34 61.39
C GLU A 785 -25.24 -30.19 61.56
N HIS A 786 -24.74 -29.00 61.88
CA HIS A 786 -25.55 -27.77 61.88
C HIS A 786 -25.82 -27.37 60.44
N LEU A 787 -27.09 -27.17 60.09
CA LEU A 787 -27.52 -26.84 58.73
C LEU A 787 -27.87 -25.36 58.59
N ALA A 788 -28.67 -24.83 59.52
CA ALA A 788 -29.16 -23.45 59.48
C ALA A 788 -29.65 -23.00 60.86
N SER A 789 -29.88 -21.69 61.02
CA SER A 789 -30.47 -21.10 62.23
C SER A 789 -31.67 -20.26 61.84
N PHE A 790 -32.85 -20.76 62.15
CA PHE A 790 -34.12 -20.09 61.86
C PHE A 790 -34.61 -19.30 63.07
N ASP A 791 -35.59 -18.42 62.88
CA ASP A 791 -36.26 -17.80 64.02
C ASP A 791 -37.09 -18.83 64.81
N THR A 792 -37.47 -18.49 66.04
CA THR A 792 -38.11 -19.44 66.96
C THR A 792 -39.46 -19.97 66.47
N SER A 793 -40.11 -19.33 65.48
CA SER A 793 -41.36 -19.82 64.90
C SER A 793 -41.20 -21.17 64.19
N TYR A 794 -40.02 -21.45 63.62
CA TYR A 794 -39.68 -22.74 63.01
C TYR A 794 -39.49 -23.83 64.07
N TYR A 795 -38.94 -23.49 65.24
CA TYR A 795 -38.97 -24.40 66.37
C TYR A 795 -40.41 -24.60 66.88
N ASP A 796 -41.25 -23.55 66.92
CA ASP A 796 -42.64 -23.68 67.36
C ASP A 796 -43.46 -24.59 66.42
N ASN A 797 -43.28 -24.44 65.11
CA ASN A 797 -43.87 -25.26 64.07
C ASN A 797 -42.83 -25.72 63.02
N PRO A 798 -42.15 -26.86 63.24
CA PRO A 798 -41.17 -27.39 62.30
C PRO A 798 -41.71 -27.70 60.90
N ASN A 799 -43.04 -27.85 60.73
CA ASN A 799 -43.62 -28.03 59.39
C ASN A 799 -43.48 -26.79 58.50
N LEU A 800 -43.12 -25.61 59.04
CA LEU A 800 -42.75 -24.45 58.22
C LEU A 800 -41.48 -24.71 57.36
N LEU A 801 -40.66 -25.68 57.77
CA LEU A 801 -39.48 -26.13 57.01
C LEU A 801 -39.80 -27.29 56.06
N ALA A 802 -40.82 -28.10 56.34
CA ALA A 802 -41.21 -29.26 55.52
C ALA A 802 -42.35 -28.97 54.52
N ASP A 803 -42.89 -27.75 54.55
CA ASP A 803 -43.90 -27.21 53.62
C ASP A 803 -43.74 -25.67 53.58
N PRO A 804 -42.62 -25.18 53.04
CA PRO A 804 -42.32 -23.76 53.01
C PRO A 804 -43.34 -22.99 52.17
N GLN A 805 -43.80 -21.83 52.66
CA GLN A 805 -44.74 -20.99 51.93
C GLN A 805 -44.00 -20.18 50.85
N SER A 806 -44.46 -20.28 49.60
CA SER A 806 -43.92 -19.48 48.49
C SER A 806 -44.19 -17.99 48.69
N LEU A 807 -43.19 -17.13 48.46
CA LEU A 807 -43.35 -15.68 48.50
C LEU A 807 -44.39 -15.21 47.47
N PRO A 808 -45.32 -14.30 47.82
CA PRO A 808 -46.33 -13.78 46.89
C PRO A 808 -45.76 -12.71 45.95
N VAL A 809 -44.48 -12.81 45.58
CA VAL A 809 -43.80 -11.87 44.68
C VAL A 809 -43.71 -12.50 43.29
N SER A 810 -44.01 -11.73 42.25
CA SER A 810 -43.80 -12.20 40.87
C SER A 810 -42.68 -11.40 40.20
N VAL A 811 -41.78 -12.12 39.52
CA VAL A 811 -40.63 -11.53 38.85
C VAL A 811 -40.61 -12.01 37.40
N MET A 812 -40.38 -11.09 36.48
CA MET A 812 -40.37 -11.39 35.04
C MET A 812 -39.35 -10.52 34.30
N MET A 813 -38.77 -11.10 33.25
CA MET A 813 -37.96 -10.36 32.26
C MET A 813 -38.77 -10.19 30.97
N THR A 814 -38.77 -8.99 30.40
CA THR A 814 -39.26 -8.74 29.04
C THR A 814 -38.15 -8.05 28.25
N GLY A 815 -37.47 -8.79 27.36
CA GLY A 815 -36.22 -8.32 26.79
C GLY A 815 -35.17 -8.10 27.89
N SER A 816 -34.57 -6.92 27.96
CA SER A 816 -33.65 -6.50 29.01
C SER A 816 -34.33 -5.90 30.25
N THR A 817 -35.65 -5.71 30.25
CA THR A 817 -36.36 -5.07 31.35
C THR A 817 -36.75 -6.09 32.43
N LEU A 818 -36.21 -5.92 33.63
CA LEU A 818 -36.65 -6.60 34.85
C LEU A 818 -37.91 -5.93 35.39
N SER A 819 -38.95 -6.73 35.67
CA SER A 819 -40.16 -6.29 36.34
C SER A 819 -40.43 -7.12 37.60
N ILE A 820 -40.69 -6.46 38.72
CA ILE A 820 -40.99 -7.08 40.02
C ILE A 820 -42.33 -6.55 40.50
N ASP A 821 -43.32 -7.43 40.68
CA ASP A 821 -44.60 -7.12 41.32
C ASP A 821 -44.58 -7.73 42.74
N PRO A 822 -44.48 -6.90 43.79
CA PRO A 822 -44.47 -7.37 45.17
C PRO A 822 -45.82 -7.89 45.65
N ALA A 823 -46.93 -7.57 44.97
CA ALA A 823 -48.30 -7.94 45.32
C ALA A 823 -48.66 -7.74 46.82
N GLY A 824 -48.17 -6.66 47.43
CA GLY A 824 -48.39 -6.35 48.86
C GLY A 824 -47.45 -7.06 49.84
N PHE A 825 -46.43 -7.79 49.36
CA PHE A 825 -45.36 -8.31 50.21
C PHE A 825 -44.58 -7.17 50.86
N ILE A 826 -44.22 -7.31 52.14
CA ILE A 826 -43.36 -6.38 52.88
C ILE A 826 -42.27 -7.22 53.53
N GLY A 827 -41.00 -6.84 53.34
CA GLY A 827 -39.84 -7.59 53.79
C GLY A 827 -38.78 -7.72 52.71
N THR A 828 -37.76 -8.54 52.97
CA THR A 828 -36.61 -8.71 52.08
C THR A 828 -36.61 -10.07 51.40
N PHE A 829 -36.22 -10.14 50.13
CA PHE A 829 -35.95 -11.40 49.41
C PHE A 829 -34.75 -11.25 48.47
N GLU A 830 -34.19 -12.37 48.01
CA GLU A 830 -33.09 -12.38 47.06
C GLU A 830 -33.57 -12.79 45.67
N LEU A 831 -32.98 -12.17 44.65
CA LEU A 831 -33.28 -12.40 43.24
C LEU A 831 -32.00 -12.77 42.50
N GLU A 832 -32.01 -13.88 41.75
CA GLU A 832 -30.94 -14.15 40.78
C GLU A 832 -31.36 -13.60 39.42
N VAL A 833 -30.57 -12.67 38.89
CA VAL A 833 -30.70 -12.14 37.54
C VAL A 833 -29.57 -12.70 36.69
N SER A 834 -29.91 -13.25 35.54
CA SER A 834 -28.96 -13.86 34.62
C SER A 834 -29.10 -13.33 33.21
N VAL A 835 -27.98 -13.26 32.49
CA VAL A 835 -27.93 -13.06 31.05
C VAL A 835 -27.27 -14.28 30.41
N PHE A 836 -27.87 -14.75 29.32
CA PHE A 836 -27.43 -15.90 28.55
C PHE A 836 -27.30 -15.50 27.08
N ASP A 837 -26.13 -15.75 26.49
CA ASP A 837 -25.85 -15.43 25.09
C ASP A 837 -26.13 -16.60 24.13
N GLY A 838 -26.70 -17.71 24.62
CA GLY A 838 -26.81 -18.97 23.87
C GLY A 838 -25.77 -20.02 24.27
N VAL A 839 -24.76 -19.62 25.05
CA VAL A 839 -23.59 -20.43 25.40
C VAL A 839 -23.19 -20.27 26.86
N ASN A 840 -22.91 -19.03 27.24
CA ASN A 840 -22.38 -18.60 28.50
C ASN A 840 -23.51 -17.94 29.28
N THR A 841 -23.56 -18.21 30.58
CA THR A 841 -24.46 -17.53 31.51
C THR A 841 -23.64 -16.73 32.50
N GLN A 842 -23.98 -15.45 32.66
CA GLN A 842 -23.56 -14.66 33.82
C GLN A 842 -24.76 -14.43 34.71
N SER A 843 -24.58 -14.61 36.02
CA SER A 843 -25.62 -14.40 37.03
C SER A 843 -25.13 -13.44 38.11
N GLN A 844 -26.06 -12.68 38.68
CA GLN A 844 -25.86 -11.91 39.89
C GLN A 844 -27.05 -12.09 40.84
N ILE A 845 -26.77 -12.23 42.14
CA ILE A 845 -27.79 -12.21 43.20
C ILE A 845 -27.96 -10.76 43.69
N VAL A 846 -29.21 -10.32 43.80
CA VAL A 846 -29.62 -8.97 44.18
C VAL A 846 -30.56 -9.07 45.38
N SER A 847 -30.29 -8.31 46.44
CA SER A 847 -31.23 -8.19 47.56
C SER A 847 -32.31 -7.16 47.25
N VAL A 848 -33.57 -7.50 47.49
CA VAL A 848 -34.72 -6.61 47.28
C VAL A 848 -35.45 -6.43 48.61
N GLU A 849 -35.52 -5.20 49.11
CA GLU A 849 -36.32 -4.82 50.27
C GLU A 849 -37.62 -4.14 49.80
N VAL A 850 -38.75 -4.65 50.28
CA VAL A 850 -40.07 -4.11 50.00
C VAL A 850 -40.64 -3.41 51.23
N THR A 851 -40.97 -2.14 51.10
CA THR A 851 -41.45 -1.26 52.19
C THR A 851 -42.93 -0.88 52.03
N GLU A 852 -43.53 -0.36 53.11
CA GLU A 852 -44.88 0.23 53.05
C GLU A 852 -44.88 1.47 52.13
N PRO A 853 -45.96 1.71 51.37
CA PRO A 853 -46.04 2.85 50.46
C PRO A 853 -45.98 4.16 51.26
N GLN A 854 -45.08 5.06 50.89
CA GLN A 854 -45.01 6.37 51.52
C GLN A 854 -46.07 7.29 50.90
N ALA A 855 -46.97 7.86 51.71
CA ALA A 855 -47.96 8.82 51.20
C ALA A 855 -47.24 10.04 50.59
N ALA A 856 -47.50 10.31 49.31
CA ALA A 856 -46.94 11.47 48.62
C ALA A 856 -47.36 12.77 49.31
N ALA A 857 -46.40 13.66 49.60
CA ALA A 857 -46.66 14.99 50.12
C ALA A 857 -47.21 15.89 49.00
N GLU A 858 -48.29 16.64 49.28
CA GLU A 858 -48.99 17.49 48.32
C GLU A 858 -48.70 18.98 48.63
N PRO A 859 -48.55 19.85 47.62
CA PRO A 859 -48.29 21.27 47.85
C PRO A 859 -49.48 21.97 48.53
N LEU A 860 -49.20 22.94 49.41
CA LEU A 860 -50.21 23.85 49.95
C LEU A 860 -50.87 24.69 48.83
N PRO A 861 -52.07 25.26 49.06
CA PRO A 861 -52.76 26.07 48.05
C PRO A 861 -51.96 27.28 47.54
N VAL A 862 -52.34 27.81 46.38
CA VAL A 862 -51.80 29.07 45.83
C VAL A 862 -52.70 30.25 46.19
N LEU A 863 -52.11 31.32 46.73
CA LEU A 863 -52.82 32.57 47.01
C LEU A 863 -52.84 33.46 45.76
N MET A 864 -53.98 33.62 45.13
CA MET A 864 -54.13 34.45 43.93
C MET A 864 -54.81 35.78 44.26
N VAL A 865 -54.10 36.88 44.08
CA VAL A 865 -54.55 38.23 44.42
C VAL A 865 -55.07 38.95 43.18
N ILE A 866 -56.33 39.40 43.26
CA ILE A 866 -57.00 40.20 42.21
C ILE A 866 -57.48 41.54 42.77
N ALA A 867 -57.52 42.56 41.92
CA ALA A 867 -58.12 43.85 42.23
C ALA A 867 -59.66 43.76 42.25
N ASN A 868 -60.32 44.41 43.21
CA ASN A 868 -61.80 44.46 43.24
C ASN A 868 -62.41 45.21 42.03
N GLN A 869 -61.62 46.00 41.30
CA GLN A 869 -62.01 46.69 40.06
C GLN A 869 -60.84 46.65 39.08
N ASP A 870 -61.11 46.37 37.81
CA ASP A 870 -60.17 46.40 36.68
C ASP A 870 -58.97 45.45 36.80
N PHE A 871 -59.16 44.24 37.34
CA PHE A 871 -58.23 43.13 37.10
C PHE A 871 -58.41 42.57 35.68
N TYR A 872 -57.41 41.90 35.12
CA TYR A 872 -57.54 41.29 33.79
C TYR A 872 -58.10 39.87 33.91
N TYR A 873 -59.29 39.60 33.33
CA TYR A 873 -60.00 38.33 33.57
C TYR A 873 -59.28 37.10 33.04
N GLN A 874 -58.78 37.14 31.80
CA GLN A 874 -58.10 35.99 31.19
C GLN A 874 -56.81 35.62 31.93
N GLU A 875 -56.04 36.60 32.42
CA GLU A 875 -54.85 36.37 33.25
C GLU A 875 -55.21 35.62 34.54
N TYR A 876 -56.33 35.97 35.17
CA TYR A 876 -56.87 35.24 36.32
C TYR A 876 -57.33 33.83 35.94
N ALA A 877 -58.17 33.71 34.91
CA ALA A 877 -58.86 32.48 34.57
C ALA A 877 -57.91 31.40 34.05
N ASP A 878 -56.99 31.75 33.14
CA ASP A 878 -56.09 30.80 32.51
C ASP A 878 -54.99 30.34 33.50
N THR A 879 -54.46 31.25 34.33
CA THR A 879 -53.50 30.89 35.38
C THR A 879 -54.14 29.94 36.41
N ARG A 880 -55.37 30.25 36.84
CA ARG A 880 -56.12 29.40 37.78
C ARG A 880 -56.42 28.03 37.19
N ALA A 881 -56.87 27.98 35.94
CA ALA A 881 -57.19 26.72 35.27
C ALA A 881 -55.96 25.80 35.15
N SER A 882 -54.79 26.34 34.82
CA SER A 882 -53.54 25.57 34.76
C SER A 882 -53.13 25.01 36.13
N LEU A 883 -53.28 25.79 37.21
CA LEU A 883 -52.99 25.34 38.57
C LEU A 883 -53.95 24.23 39.01
N GLU A 884 -55.26 24.41 38.80
CA GLU A 884 -56.28 23.42 39.18
C GLU A 884 -56.18 22.14 38.32
N ALA A 885 -55.79 22.25 37.05
CA ALA A 885 -55.53 21.10 36.19
C ALA A 885 -54.34 20.25 36.68
N ALA A 886 -53.39 20.87 37.38
CA ALA A 886 -52.29 20.20 38.06
C ALA A 886 -52.64 19.71 39.48
N GLY A 887 -53.92 19.78 39.90
CA GLY A 887 -54.36 19.35 41.22
C GLY A 887 -54.16 20.37 42.35
N ILE A 888 -53.64 21.55 42.04
CA ILE A 888 -53.32 22.57 43.05
C ILE A 888 -54.54 23.41 43.36
N SER A 889 -54.87 23.51 44.65
CA SER A 889 -55.97 24.36 45.12
C SER A 889 -55.59 25.85 45.02
N VAL A 890 -56.50 26.69 44.52
CA VAL A 890 -56.31 28.14 44.41
C VAL A 890 -57.28 28.87 45.35
N VAL A 891 -56.75 29.80 46.14
CA VAL A 891 -57.52 30.67 47.04
C VAL A 891 -57.40 32.11 46.57
N VAL A 892 -58.52 32.77 46.30
CA VAL A 892 -58.57 34.10 45.70
C VAL A 892 -58.70 35.17 46.78
N ALA A 893 -57.75 36.11 46.82
CA ALA A 893 -57.78 37.25 47.72
C ALA A 893 -57.95 38.58 46.99
N ALA A 894 -58.57 39.55 47.65
CA ALA A 894 -58.67 40.92 47.16
C ALA A 894 -58.61 41.93 48.33
N ALA A 895 -58.64 43.24 48.04
CA ALA A 895 -58.62 44.26 49.09
C ALA A 895 -59.86 44.21 50.00
N THR A 896 -60.99 43.79 49.43
CA THR A 896 -62.27 43.58 50.13
C THR A 896 -62.96 42.31 49.63
N MET A 897 -63.96 41.82 50.36
CA MET A 897 -64.82 40.70 49.93
C MET A 897 -65.91 41.11 48.92
N ASP A 898 -65.93 42.37 48.48
CA ASP A 898 -66.88 42.79 47.45
C ASP A 898 -66.55 42.10 46.12
N ILE A 899 -67.58 41.77 45.34
CA ILE A 899 -67.44 41.11 44.04
C ILE A 899 -66.48 41.92 43.17
N ALA A 900 -65.41 41.28 42.72
CA ALA A 900 -64.42 41.86 41.84
C ALA A 900 -64.97 41.96 40.41
N THR A 901 -64.80 43.13 39.79
CA THR A 901 -65.22 43.38 38.40
C THR A 901 -63.98 43.52 37.52
N PRO A 902 -63.84 42.73 36.43
CA PRO A 902 -62.67 42.80 35.56
C PRO A 902 -62.71 44.00 34.62
N HIS A 903 -61.57 44.31 34.01
CA HIS A 903 -61.49 45.31 32.94
C HIS A 903 -62.34 44.88 31.74
N SER A 904 -63.05 45.83 31.12
CA SER A 904 -63.86 45.49 29.94
C SER A 904 -62.98 45.03 28.77
N GLY A 905 -63.36 43.92 28.13
CA GLY A 905 -62.62 43.31 27.02
C GLY A 905 -61.36 42.55 27.45
N SER A 906 -61.29 42.09 28.71
CA SER A 906 -60.18 41.29 29.25
C SER A 906 -60.41 39.78 29.15
N GLY A 907 -61.38 39.34 28.36
CA GLY A 907 -61.75 37.94 28.18
C GLY A 907 -62.90 37.47 29.06
N GLU A 908 -63.61 38.41 29.71
CA GLU A 908 -64.64 38.17 30.74
C GLU A 908 -65.94 37.51 30.24
N GLY A 909 -66.06 37.24 28.94
CA GLY A 909 -67.21 36.58 28.35
C GLY A 909 -68.55 37.32 28.53
N PRO A 910 -69.67 36.68 28.14
CA PRO A 910 -71.01 37.29 28.20
C PRO A 910 -71.59 37.43 29.62
N ASP A 911 -71.05 36.69 30.60
CA ASP A 911 -71.42 36.69 32.01
C ASP A 911 -70.67 37.76 32.83
N GLY A 912 -69.71 38.45 32.20
CA GLY A 912 -69.04 39.63 32.75
C GLY A 912 -67.89 39.29 33.70
N GLY A 913 -67.49 38.01 33.81
CA GLY A 913 -66.30 37.56 34.53
C GLY A 913 -66.21 38.01 35.98
N LEU A 914 -67.34 38.17 36.66
CA LEU A 914 -67.39 38.61 38.05
C LEU A 914 -66.80 37.52 38.96
N VAL A 915 -65.82 37.89 39.80
CA VAL A 915 -65.15 36.95 40.71
C VAL A 915 -65.46 37.34 42.16
N GLN A 916 -65.92 36.37 42.95
CA GLN A 916 -66.08 36.54 44.39
C GLN A 916 -64.75 36.15 45.06
N PRO A 917 -64.05 37.07 45.75
CA PRO A 917 -62.88 36.71 46.55
C PRO A 917 -63.26 35.75 47.68
N ASP A 918 -62.38 34.81 47.99
CA ASP A 918 -62.52 33.85 49.09
C ASP A 918 -62.16 34.48 50.45
N LEU A 919 -61.21 35.43 50.44
CA LEU A 919 -60.77 36.17 51.63
C LEU A 919 -60.28 37.59 51.30
N THR A 920 -60.13 38.43 52.34
CA THR A 920 -59.45 39.72 52.19
C THR A 920 -57.95 39.56 52.35
N LEU A 921 -57.16 40.36 51.66
CA LEU A 921 -55.70 40.32 51.78
C LEU A 921 -55.22 40.59 53.23
N PHE A 922 -56.05 41.22 54.07
CA PHE A 922 -55.79 41.41 55.51
C PHE A 922 -55.86 40.12 56.33
N ASP A 923 -56.55 39.10 55.83
CA ASP A 923 -56.74 37.80 56.50
C ASP A 923 -55.79 36.72 55.94
N ALA A 924 -54.97 37.06 54.93
CA ALA A 924 -54.02 36.13 54.33
C ALA A 924 -52.74 36.02 55.16
N SER A 925 -52.23 34.79 55.32
CA SER A 925 -50.92 34.51 55.91
C SER A 925 -50.07 33.70 54.94
N ALA A 926 -48.80 34.08 54.75
CA ALA A 926 -47.92 33.40 53.80
C ALA A 926 -47.65 31.92 54.13
N VAL A 927 -47.76 31.53 55.41
CA VAL A 927 -47.51 30.13 55.84
C VAL A 927 -48.50 29.14 55.23
N ASP A 928 -49.75 29.58 54.99
CA ASP A 928 -50.85 28.72 54.55
C ASP A 928 -50.82 28.40 53.05
N TYR A 929 -49.86 28.98 52.30
CA TYR A 929 -49.81 28.89 50.85
C TYR A 929 -48.42 28.51 50.35
N SER A 930 -48.37 27.78 49.24
CA SER A 930 -47.13 27.43 48.55
C SER A 930 -46.50 28.65 47.87
N THR A 931 -47.31 29.57 47.37
CA THR A 931 -46.86 30.78 46.68
C THR A 931 -47.99 31.82 46.57
N ILE A 932 -47.63 33.06 46.21
CA ILE A 932 -48.54 34.17 45.93
C ILE A 932 -48.46 34.59 44.46
N VAL A 933 -49.61 34.90 43.87
CA VAL A 933 -49.77 35.37 42.49
C VAL A 933 -50.47 36.73 42.49
N PHE A 934 -49.83 37.78 41.98
CA PHE A 934 -50.53 39.05 41.68
C PHE A 934 -50.98 39.09 40.23
N VAL A 935 -52.30 39.04 40.02
CA VAL A 935 -52.91 39.17 38.69
C VAL A 935 -52.84 40.62 38.23
N GLY A 936 -52.64 40.82 36.93
CA GLY A 936 -52.55 42.12 36.31
C GLY A 936 -53.91 42.80 36.07
N GLY A 937 -53.95 43.65 35.04
CA GLY A 937 -54.92 44.73 34.92
C GLY A 937 -54.53 45.95 35.75
N TRP A 938 -55.00 47.13 35.36
CA TRP A 938 -54.62 48.40 36.00
C TRP A 938 -55.13 48.52 37.44
N GLY A 939 -56.15 47.74 37.82
CA GLY A 939 -56.61 47.65 39.19
C GLY A 939 -55.55 47.21 40.20
N SER A 940 -54.54 46.45 39.76
CA SER A 940 -53.47 45.93 40.63
C SER A 940 -52.62 47.05 41.23
N SER A 941 -52.63 48.26 40.66
CA SER A 941 -51.88 49.39 41.22
C SER A 941 -52.30 49.77 42.64
N GLN A 942 -53.50 49.37 43.10
CA GLN A 942 -53.95 49.57 44.49
C GLN A 942 -53.12 48.84 45.54
N TYR A 943 -52.25 47.91 45.12
CA TYR A 943 -51.37 47.13 46.00
C TYR A 943 -49.94 47.68 46.05
N GLN A 944 -49.63 48.75 45.30
CA GLN A 944 -48.27 49.29 45.20
C GLN A 944 -47.86 50.07 46.46
N TYR A 945 -47.00 49.47 47.30
CA TYR A 945 -46.62 50.02 48.59
C TYR A 945 -45.85 51.35 48.52
N ALA A 946 -44.72 51.40 47.80
CA ALA A 946 -43.81 52.55 47.77
C ALA A 946 -44.14 53.56 46.66
N TYR A 947 -45.32 53.48 46.05
CA TYR A 947 -45.75 54.45 45.04
C TYR A 947 -46.21 55.75 45.70
N GLU A 948 -45.52 56.86 45.44
CA GLU A 948 -45.82 58.17 46.06
C GLU A 948 -46.83 59.02 45.27
N GLY A 949 -47.24 58.57 44.07
CA GLY A 949 -48.19 59.29 43.23
C GLY A 949 -49.65 59.06 43.61
N THR A 950 -50.56 59.68 42.85
CA THR A 950 -52.01 59.42 42.96
C THR A 950 -52.55 59.14 41.57
N TYR A 951 -53.08 57.93 41.37
CA TYR A 951 -53.71 57.52 40.13
C TYR A 951 -55.01 58.31 39.89
N ASP A 952 -55.28 58.63 38.63
CA ASP A 952 -56.47 59.41 38.26
C ASP A 952 -57.77 58.64 38.53
N HIS A 953 -57.71 57.30 38.47
CA HIS A 953 -58.82 56.43 38.83
C HIS A 953 -58.79 56.11 40.33
N SER A 954 -59.84 56.49 41.06
CA SER A 954 -59.85 56.40 42.52
C SER A 954 -59.71 54.97 43.06
N ALA A 955 -60.19 53.96 42.32
CA ALA A 955 -60.11 52.56 42.74
C ALA A 955 -58.66 52.00 42.73
N TYR A 956 -57.73 52.67 42.04
CA TYR A 956 -56.33 52.24 41.95
C TYR A 956 -55.47 52.82 43.08
N ASN A 957 -56.05 53.67 43.93
CA ASN A 957 -55.36 54.29 45.06
C ASN A 957 -55.75 53.53 46.34
N GLY A 958 -55.03 52.45 46.64
CA GLY A 958 -55.24 51.67 47.85
C GLY A 958 -55.09 52.48 49.13
N SER A 959 -55.65 51.97 50.22
CA SER A 959 -55.44 52.58 51.54
C SER A 959 -54.02 52.30 52.04
N THR A 960 -53.47 53.15 52.90
CA THR A 960 -52.15 52.90 53.52
C THR A 960 -52.10 51.55 54.22
N ALA A 961 -53.17 51.15 54.91
CA ALA A 961 -53.24 49.83 55.56
C ALA A 961 -53.14 48.68 54.54
N LEU A 962 -53.79 48.83 53.37
CA LEU A 962 -53.71 47.82 52.31
C LEU A 962 -52.29 47.73 51.73
N HIS A 963 -51.65 48.87 51.52
CA HIS A 963 -50.26 48.93 51.06
C HIS A 963 -49.31 48.28 52.06
N ASP A 964 -49.44 48.59 53.36
CA ASP A 964 -48.64 48.00 54.42
C ASP A 964 -48.84 46.47 54.49
N THR A 965 -50.09 46.01 54.46
CA THR A 965 -50.43 44.58 54.45
C THR A 965 -49.87 43.86 53.24
N THR A 966 -50.01 44.44 52.04
CA THR A 966 -49.45 43.85 50.81
C THR A 966 -47.93 43.71 50.94
N ASN A 967 -47.26 44.76 51.44
CA ASN A 967 -45.82 44.74 51.60
C ASN A 967 -45.36 43.70 52.62
N LEU A 968 -46.02 43.61 53.78
CA LEU A 968 -45.73 42.62 54.81
C LEU A 968 -45.90 41.20 54.27
N LEU A 969 -47.00 40.94 53.55
CA LEU A 969 -47.25 39.62 52.99
C LEU A 969 -46.16 39.20 51.99
N ILE A 970 -45.74 40.11 51.10
CA ILE A 970 -44.61 39.85 50.18
C ILE A 970 -43.31 39.59 50.95
N ASN A 971 -43.04 40.34 52.03
CA ASN A 971 -41.88 40.09 52.89
C ASN A 971 -41.93 38.68 53.52
N ASP A 972 -43.09 38.24 53.98
CA ASP A 972 -43.25 36.93 54.61
C ASP A 972 -43.02 35.79 53.61
N PHE A 973 -43.55 35.89 52.38
CA PHE A 973 -43.26 34.90 51.33
C PHE A 973 -41.77 34.84 51.00
N VAL A 974 -41.08 35.98 50.86
CA VAL A 974 -39.64 36.00 50.59
C VAL A 974 -38.83 35.44 51.77
N ALA A 975 -39.20 35.78 53.02
CA ALA A 975 -38.51 35.31 54.21
C ALA A 975 -38.68 33.79 54.44
N GLN A 976 -39.77 33.22 53.93
CA GLN A 976 -40.06 31.78 53.92
C GLN A 976 -39.39 31.05 52.75
N ASP A 977 -38.57 31.73 51.94
CA ASP A 977 -37.97 31.20 50.71
C ASP A 977 -39.02 30.63 49.73
N LYS A 978 -40.23 31.21 49.72
CA LYS A 978 -41.31 30.82 48.82
C LYS A 978 -41.29 31.65 47.55
N TYR A 979 -41.86 31.08 46.48
CA TYR A 979 -42.03 31.82 45.24
C TYR A 979 -42.96 33.03 45.42
N VAL A 980 -42.59 34.16 44.80
CA VAL A 980 -43.41 35.36 44.68
C VAL A 980 -43.61 35.67 43.21
N THR A 981 -44.87 35.69 42.78
CA THR A 981 -45.18 35.65 41.34
C THR A 981 -46.16 36.74 40.94
N ALA A 982 -46.06 37.21 39.69
CA ALA A 982 -46.94 38.25 39.18
C ALA A 982 -47.00 38.25 37.64
N ILE A 983 -48.11 38.68 37.06
CA ILE A 983 -48.32 38.72 35.61
C ILE A 983 -48.75 40.12 35.13
N CYS A 984 -48.36 40.51 33.92
CA CYS A 984 -48.78 41.75 33.29
C CYS A 984 -48.47 42.99 34.14
N HIS A 985 -49.45 43.87 34.37
CA HIS A 985 -49.28 45.03 35.22
C HIS A 985 -49.14 44.66 36.70
N GLY A 986 -49.51 43.44 37.10
CA GLY A 986 -49.35 42.93 38.47
C GLY A 986 -47.88 42.90 38.91
N VAL A 987 -46.93 42.78 37.99
CA VAL A 987 -45.48 42.84 38.27
C VAL A 987 -45.07 44.20 38.87
N SER A 988 -45.83 45.26 38.59
CA SER A 988 -45.62 46.57 39.23
C SER A 988 -45.85 46.56 40.75
N VAL A 989 -46.67 45.64 41.26
CA VAL A 989 -46.87 45.46 42.71
C VAL A 989 -45.55 45.03 43.35
N LEU A 990 -44.84 44.08 42.73
CA LEU A 990 -43.52 43.64 43.18
C LEU A 990 -42.48 44.77 43.03
N ALA A 991 -42.55 45.56 41.94
CA ALA A 991 -41.66 46.70 41.73
C ALA A 991 -41.74 47.74 42.87
N TYR A 992 -42.93 47.99 43.39
CA TYR A 992 -43.16 48.95 44.47
C TYR A 992 -43.20 48.34 45.88
N ALA A 993 -43.06 47.03 46.01
CA ALA A 993 -42.84 46.39 47.30
C ALA A 993 -41.43 46.71 47.83
N ARG A 994 -41.23 46.59 49.14
CA ARG A 994 -39.97 46.82 49.85
C ARG A 994 -39.70 45.66 50.79
N VAL A 995 -38.77 44.80 50.39
CA VAL A 995 -38.15 43.76 51.23
C VAL A 995 -36.79 44.27 51.66
N ASP A 996 -36.58 44.38 52.98
CA ASP A 996 -35.40 45.04 53.57
C ASP A 996 -35.08 46.43 52.99
N GLY A 997 -36.13 47.17 52.62
CA GLY A 997 -36.02 48.53 52.07
C GLY A 997 -35.71 48.62 50.57
N ALA A 998 -35.58 47.49 49.86
CA ALA A 998 -35.36 47.44 48.42
C ALA A 998 -36.51 46.73 47.69
N SER A 999 -36.68 46.99 46.39
CA SER A 999 -37.63 46.24 45.57
C SER A 999 -37.22 44.76 45.51
N PRO A 1000 -38.12 43.79 45.76
CA PRO A 1000 -37.80 42.35 45.67
C PRO A 1000 -37.41 41.92 44.25
N ILE A 1001 -37.73 42.71 43.22
CA ILE A 1001 -37.32 42.43 41.84
C ILE A 1001 -36.09 43.23 41.40
N ALA A 1002 -35.48 44.03 42.28
CA ALA A 1002 -34.27 44.78 41.94
C ALA A 1002 -33.12 43.81 41.62
N GLY A 1003 -32.53 43.94 40.43
CA GLY A 1003 -31.48 43.06 39.94
C GLY A 1003 -31.99 41.78 39.27
N HIS A 1004 -33.29 41.47 39.33
CA HIS A 1004 -33.89 40.34 38.64
C HIS A 1004 -34.31 40.69 37.22
N THR A 1005 -34.32 39.68 36.35
CA THR A 1005 -34.92 39.72 35.03
C THR A 1005 -36.39 39.35 35.13
N VAL A 1006 -37.27 40.12 34.51
CA VAL A 1006 -38.73 39.91 34.58
C VAL A 1006 -39.40 40.05 33.23
N SER A 1007 -40.54 39.37 33.07
CA SER A 1007 -41.48 39.55 31.96
C SER A 1007 -42.77 40.18 32.47
N ALA A 1008 -43.31 41.15 31.73
CA ALA A 1008 -44.49 41.92 32.13
C ALA A 1008 -45.11 42.65 30.92
N TRP A 1009 -46.24 43.32 31.10
CA TRP A 1009 -46.84 44.13 30.04
C TRP A 1009 -45.97 45.36 29.75
N GLY A 1010 -45.35 45.46 28.58
CA GLY A 1010 -44.38 46.51 28.27
C GLY A 1010 -44.95 47.92 28.04
N GLN A 1011 -46.27 48.03 27.84
CA GLN A 1011 -46.90 49.28 27.41
C GLN A 1011 -47.53 50.06 28.58
N THR A 1012 -48.66 50.73 28.34
CA THR A 1012 -49.23 51.75 29.23
C THR A 1012 -49.61 51.21 30.62
N ALA A 1013 -49.22 51.98 31.65
CA ALA A 1013 -49.70 51.91 33.03
C ALA A 1013 -50.84 52.94 33.24
N PRO A 1014 -51.65 52.81 34.31
CA PRO A 1014 -52.70 53.78 34.58
C PRO A 1014 -52.14 55.20 34.79
N SER A 1015 -52.91 56.20 34.38
CA SER A 1015 -52.48 57.60 34.47
C SER A 1015 -52.51 58.10 35.91
N ALA A 1016 -51.52 58.89 36.28
CA ALA A 1016 -51.41 59.50 37.60
C ALA A 1016 -51.09 61.00 37.48
N GLY A 1017 -51.93 61.85 38.06
CA GLY A 1017 -51.80 63.30 37.94
C GLY A 1017 -51.90 63.78 36.49
N GLY A 1018 -52.65 63.08 35.64
CA GLY A 1018 -52.75 63.36 34.20
C GLY A 1018 -51.53 62.95 33.37
N VAL A 1019 -50.59 62.17 33.91
CA VAL A 1019 -49.42 61.65 33.20
C VAL A 1019 -49.53 60.13 33.04
N THR A 1020 -49.36 59.65 31.82
CA THR A 1020 -49.30 58.22 31.50
C THR A 1020 -47.85 57.80 31.30
N VAL A 1021 -47.41 56.79 32.04
CA VAL A 1021 -46.10 56.13 31.86
C VAL A 1021 -46.30 54.69 31.41
N SER A 1022 -45.23 53.96 31.08
CA SER A 1022 -45.32 52.52 30.82
C SER A 1022 -45.12 51.70 32.10
N THR A 1023 -45.73 50.52 32.16
CA THR A 1023 -45.47 49.52 33.22
C THR A 1023 -43.98 49.16 33.26
N ARG A 1024 -43.35 49.00 32.08
CA ARG A 1024 -41.89 48.86 31.96
C ARG A 1024 -41.14 49.95 32.71
N SER A 1025 -41.50 51.21 32.51
CA SER A 1025 -40.81 52.31 33.19
C SER A 1025 -40.99 52.29 34.72
N GLN A 1026 -42.11 51.78 35.23
CA GLN A 1026 -42.32 51.59 36.67
C GLN A 1026 -41.44 50.45 37.22
N ILE A 1027 -41.31 49.36 36.47
CA ILE A 1027 -40.48 48.19 36.82
C ILE A 1027 -38.99 48.54 36.79
N GLU A 1028 -38.50 49.12 35.69
CA GLU A 1028 -37.09 49.47 35.50
C GLU A 1028 -36.66 50.60 36.44
N ALA A 1029 -37.55 51.54 36.78
CA ALA A 1029 -37.27 52.57 37.79
C ALA A 1029 -37.02 51.99 39.20
N ASN A 1030 -37.50 50.77 39.46
CA ASN A 1030 -37.26 50.04 40.71
C ASN A 1030 -36.16 48.97 40.58
N GLY A 1031 -35.35 49.03 39.52
CA GLY A 1031 -34.07 48.30 39.42
C GLY A 1031 -34.15 46.89 38.83
N ALA A 1032 -35.31 46.45 38.32
CA ALA A 1032 -35.42 45.21 37.57
C ALA A 1032 -35.04 45.40 36.09
N THR A 1033 -34.63 44.32 35.42
CA THR A 1033 -34.43 44.31 33.96
C THR A 1033 -35.63 43.65 33.32
N MET A 1034 -36.43 44.42 32.58
CA MET A 1034 -37.60 43.88 31.90
C MET A 1034 -37.23 43.43 30.48
N VAL A 1035 -37.54 42.18 30.14
CA VAL A 1035 -37.35 41.64 28.77
C VAL A 1035 -38.24 42.37 27.76
N ASP A 1036 -37.90 42.28 26.48
CA ASP A 1036 -38.77 42.79 25.41
C ASP A 1036 -40.02 41.94 25.27
N SER A 1037 -41.11 42.57 24.83
CA SER A 1037 -42.38 41.89 24.57
C SER A 1037 -42.18 40.81 23.50
N SER A 1038 -42.70 39.60 23.72
CA SER A 1038 -42.52 38.43 22.86
C SER A 1038 -41.04 38.13 22.59
N SER A 1039 -40.22 38.08 23.64
CA SER A 1039 -38.77 37.82 23.51
C SER A 1039 -38.27 36.63 24.33
N VAL A 1040 -39.11 36.08 25.21
CA VAL A 1040 -38.77 34.91 26.02
C VAL A 1040 -39.34 33.67 25.35
N GLY A 1041 -38.45 32.93 24.67
CA GLY A 1041 -38.84 31.77 23.88
C GLY A 1041 -39.12 32.13 22.42
N ASP A 1042 -40.30 31.81 21.91
CA ASP A 1042 -40.75 32.04 20.55
C ASP A 1042 -41.10 33.52 20.32
N PRO A 1043 -40.32 34.26 19.52
CA PRO A 1043 -40.53 35.69 19.35
C PRO A 1043 -41.78 36.06 18.53
N SER A 1044 -42.53 35.07 18.04
CA SER A 1044 -43.77 35.28 17.27
C SER A 1044 -45.03 35.36 18.13
N THR A 1045 -44.92 35.06 19.42
CA THR A 1045 -46.02 34.98 20.37
C THR A 1045 -45.54 35.44 21.76
N ALA A 1046 -46.47 35.78 22.65
CA ALA A 1046 -46.16 36.01 24.06
C ALA A 1046 -46.56 34.80 24.92
N THR A 1047 -47.06 33.71 24.32
CA THR A 1047 -47.60 32.55 25.06
C THR A 1047 -46.58 31.85 25.96
N ASP A 1048 -45.31 31.98 25.62
CA ASP A 1048 -44.19 31.40 26.36
C ASP A 1048 -43.34 32.42 27.12
N ASP A 1049 -43.77 33.69 27.16
CA ASP A 1049 -43.04 34.78 27.82
C ASP A 1049 -43.18 34.76 29.35
N VAL A 1050 -42.71 33.66 29.96
CA VAL A 1050 -42.63 33.41 31.40
C VAL A 1050 -41.16 33.37 31.81
N VAL A 1051 -40.77 34.26 32.73
CA VAL A 1051 -39.41 34.33 33.28
C VAL A 1051 -39.41 33.79 34.71
N VAL A 1052 -38.53 32.82 34.96
CA VAL A 1052 -38.19 32.32 36.29
C VAL A 1052 -36.78 32.81 36.63
N ASP A 1053 -36.66 33.70 37.61
CA ASP A 1053 -35.38 34.22 38.11
C ASP A 1053 -35.33 34.06 39.64
N GLY A 1054 -34.73 32.95 40.09
CA GLY A 1054 -34.74 32.55 41.50
C GLY A 1054 -36.15 32.23 41.99
N ARG A 1055 -36.56 32.88 43.10
CA ARG A 1055 -37.92 32.78 43.66
C ARG A 1055 -38.93 33.75 43.03
N ILE A 1056 -38.54 34.48 41.98
CA ILE A 1056 -39.41 35.40 41.26
C ILE A 1056 -39.87 34.75 39.95
N ILE A 1057 -41.19 34.63 39.77
CA ILE A 1057 -41.79 34.14 38.52
C ILE A 1057 -42.69 35.23 37.96
N THR A 1058 -42.42 35.65 36.73
CA THR A 1058 -43.19 36.72 36.09
C THR A 1058 -43.55 36.40 34.66
N ALA A 1059 -44.67 36.93 34.18
CA ALA A 1059 -45.20 36.65 32.85
C ALA A 1059 -45.75 37.90 32.15
N GLU A 1060 -45.69 37.91 30.82
CA GLU A 1060 -45.92 39.11 30.03
C GLU A 1060 -47.37 39.62 30.12
N ASN A 1061 -48.34 38.81 29.69
CA ASN A 1061 -49.73 39.23 29.51
C ASN A 1061 -50.67 38.02 29.52
N TYR A 1062 -51.93 38.22 29.14
CA TYR A 1062 -52.94 37.16 29.08
C TYR A 1062 -52.58 35.98 28.16
N ASP A 1063 -51.76 36.15 27.12
CA ASP A 1063 -51.31 35.06 26.25
C ASP A 1063 -50.39 34.08 27.02
N SER A 1064 -49.56 34.60 27.93
CA SER A 1064 -48.63 33.81 28.75
C SER A 1064 -49.27 33.13 29.97
N ALA A 1065 -50.52 33.46 30.30
CA ALA A 1065 -51.15 33.12 31.58
C ALA A 1065 -51.28 31.60 31.81
N ALA A 1066 -51.59 30.83 30.77
CA ALA A 1066 -51.68 29.38 30.87
C ALA A 1066 -50.32 28.73 31.19
N LEU A 1067 -49.25 29.13 30.48
CA LEU A 1067 -47.91 28.62 30.77
C LEU A 1067 -47.43 29.10 32.14
N PHE A 1068 -47.72 30.34 32.51
CA PHE A 1068 -47.38 30.88 33.82
C PHE A 1068 -47.95 30.03 34.96
N GLY A 1069 -49.23 29.64 34.87
CA GLY A 1069 -49.85 28.73 35.84
C GLY A 1069 -49.22 27.33 35.84
N THR A 1070 -48.90 26.77 34.67
CA THR A 1070 -48.22 25.47 34.57
C THR A 1070 -46.79 25.51 35.14
N THR A 1071 -46.05 26.58 34.89
CA THR A 1071 -44.69 26.78 35.42
C THR A 1071 -44.73 26.88 36.94
N ILE A 1072 -45.68 27.64 37.51
CA ILE A 1072 -45.88 27.67 38.96
C ILE A 1072 -46.21 26.27 39.48
N ALA A 1073 -47.15 25.56 38.85
CA ALA A 1073 -47.57 24.23 39.28
C ALA A 1073 -46.41 23.25 39.35
N ASN A 1074 -45.59 23.19 38.30
CA ASN A 1074 -44.45 22.28 38.23
C ASN A 1074 -43.44 22.60 39.34
N LEU A 1075 -43.09 23.88 39.53
CA LEU A 1075 -42.07 24.28 40.49
C LEU A 1075 -42.51 24.07 41.94
N ILE A 1076 -43.79 24.30 42.28
CA ILE A 1076 -44.27 24.07 43.65
C ILE A 1076 -44.54 22.60 43.96
N SER A 1077 -44.66 21.75 42.94
CA SER A 1077 -44.89 20.31 43.10
C SER A 1077 -43.59 19.50 43.19
N GLU A 1078 -42.42 20.16 43.11
CA GLU A 1078 -41.14 19.51 43.35
C GLU A 1078 -41.06 19.05 44.81
N ALA A 1079 -40.75 17.77 45.05
CA ALA A 1079 -40.71 17.19 46.40
C ALA A 1079 -39.82 17.98 47.37
N THR A 1080 -38.68 18.47 46.89
CA THR A 1080 -37.76 19.32 47.68
C THR A 1080 -38.36 20.67 48.07
N TYR A 1081 -39.26 21.22 47.26
CA TYR A 1081 -39.99 22.44 47.59
C TYR A 1081 -41.14 22.17 48.56
N ILE A 1082 -41.86 21.06 48.38
CA ILE A 1082 -42.91 20.63 49.31
C ILE A 1082 -42.32 20.42 50.71
N ASP A 1083 -41.20 19.72 50.82
CA ASP A 1083 -40.50 19.51 52.09
C ASP A 1083 -40.07 20.84 52.76
N LEU A 1084 -39.60 21.80 51.96
CA LEU A 1084 -39.26 23.15 52.45
C LEU A 1084 -40.51 23.87 52.99
N VAL A 1085 -41.61 23.83 52.24
CA VAL A 1085 -42.86 24.51 52.62
C VAL A 1085 -43.48 23.86 53.86
N ASP A 1086 -43.43 22.54 53.97
CA ASP A 1086 -43.93 21.79 55.13
C ASP A 1086 -43.08 22.05 56.39
N ASP A 1087 -41.75 22.15 56.24
CA ASP A 1087 -40.87 22.53 57.36
C ASP A 1087 -41.15 23.97 57.82
N VAL A 1088 -41.35 24.89 56.89
CA VAL A 1088 -41.79 26.26 57.19
C VAL A 1088 -43.14 26.25 57.90
N LEU A 1089 -44.14 25.52 57.39
CA LEU A 1089 -45.47 25.43 58.01
C LEU A 1089 -45.37 24.88 59.44
N ALA A 1090 -44.52 23.89 59.68
CA ALA A 1090 -44.34 23.28 61.00
C ALA A 1090 -43.61 24.21 61.99
N ASN A 1091 -42.71 25.07 61.52
CA ASN A 1091 -41.74 25.78 62.37
C ASN A 1091 -41.82 27.31 62.34
N TRP A 1092 -42.66 27.92 61.49
CA TRP A 1092 -42.79 29.37 61.42
C TRP A 1092 -43.48 29.93 62.69
N PRO A 1093 -42.91 30.98 63.33
CA PRO A 1093 -43.53 31.57 64.51
C PRO A 1093 -44.89 32.19 64.15
N ALA A 1094 -45.93 31.74 64.86
CA ALA A 1094 -47.32 32.20 64.71
C ALA A 1094 -47.52 33.68 65.09
#